data_AF-A0A0R0A1P5-F1
#
_entry.id   AF-A0A0R0A1P5-F1
#
_cell.length_a   1.000
_cell.length_b   1.000
_cell.length_c   1.000
_cell.angle_alpha   90.00
_cell.angle_beta   90.00
_cell.angle_gamma   90.00
#
_symmetry.space_group_name_H-M   'P 1'
#
loop_
_entity.id
_entity.type
_entity.pdbx_description
1 polymer ?
#
loop_
_entity_poly.entity_id
_entity_poly.type
_entity_poly.pdbx_seq_one_letter_code
_entity_poly.pdbx_strand_id
1 'polypeptide(L)'
;MLIDKLCLPKIIDDLAKFNGRKNCYVPYSSVVKDSSPARVRELHLLADLQTEWNSLQKAYPGNINFIKCFDKHYKQVLWPDDLIFFAVPALTSFYDELWLPPSQVSSRFHRDFYEQLRPLSNQGFDEFQAIIQDKITKANESTKILKQTWQTVSKFIDYQNQHYMLAEHHYPKITAPQPIKTNPLIINADWVKNGKLLVKTIRAVQHHWNKTSDYNQDQILSWLVFSGIVYGGINEVQMLQGWLDSLLTKEYQPFINERIVVSPRFVQKRYGNERIEGSDTLYNTKQIVVDVVSQCWLMRYHKNSTQAEIEPIIAKLSENKIKQYLTVALSDVIRPLGIKPPPFSRFLYYASYHWEWLDGADIDHASVGVLRGVHNTVGLSTQDFKHFLNQKYQYKDEPYDLEHILTLSINQNSINQKEAPSSSSKKIEVRKSDLIMNLTKDFKINEKQNKKKIVQTTYTLIERVQKRYEQYDDLSEKILLDWVLSLLNRKESKSPSNESILKYIRTIGYEWLYFTTAQPLDIWSEEEFEELYEDILEYKAVVRNNTDTGYSANLLKSMHNFAKSKYNLPSVNFQQSKNGRRVRAELISPQAYHSIITQILDSVDILEQEMFALLFILVYRTGMRKKELLGLKYNDIEGLKTAVPSVVIRPNSYRPTKTQSSIRRVPLFALLKPNELNFFINFVQSNIGDSSNKFIFTLSSDQRPIDDHVPLQLLKRVLKDISVDDNVAEHTFHGFRHTAVSNLSLALLGHPDLVKALTDYDEKDILRIKKGLLGEHINAQDRWYALSGIMGHLSPERSFEYYNHFATLMATYALSVSNIKLPKQTLLNLTKSTKISERKINDNADINDNGVINMPSIRTLLFKNIIEGKRKSPKFTIENCDKQFLLSTNTPATDELFGRYGLNRVQLLLQTYDKEIPLSKAAQLANISIHDANILIERASEVAAITTKRGKPRFVKLSDSNNSVLSPLNIQYQSDLRLLSLLLSNAYRLREKSGADWTWFIEICSQKLSSSRAYLPFRKGDEKELQRFIDIAKKLLPLKRWLMSSNEALLMKNMSPNDYQDIKRQSNDSIEAIHIGIASRDPRDQTNKWQYSPLLRFFVHMMLITDERLVINDSQT
;
A
#
# COMPACT_ATOMS: atom_id res chain seq x y z
N MET A 1 -7.70 64.78 27.40
CA MET A 1 -7.91 65.11 25.98
C MET A 1 -6.84 64.56 25.01
N LEU A 2 -5.79 63.82 25.43
CA LEU A 2 -4.78 63.26 24.50
C LEU A 2 -5.10 61.85 23.96
N ILE A 3 -5.89 61.05 24.67
CA ILE A 3 -6.19 59.65 24.29
C ILE A 3 -7.19 59.56 23.11
N ASP A 4 -8.10 60.51 22.95
CA ASP A 4 -9.10 60.49 21.86
C ASP A 4 -8.50 60.80 20.47
N LYS A 5 -7.24 61.25 20.40
CA LYS A 5 -6.51 61.52 19.15
C LYS A 5 -5.65 60.33 18.66
N LEU A 6 -5.69 59.22 19.38
CA LEU A 6 -4.81 58.08 19.19
C LEU A 6 -5.48 57.04 18.26
N CYS A 7 -5.14 57.08 16.96
CA CYS A 7 -5.66 56.13 15.98
C CYS A 7 -4.65 55.00 15.73
N LEU A 8 -4.91 53.82 16.30
CA LEU A 8 -4.18 52.60 15.95
C LEU A 8 -4.54 52.16 14.51
N PRO A 9 -3.55 51.76 13.69
CA PRO A 9 -3.75 51.47 12.27
C PRO A 9 -4.63 50.22 12.07
N LYS A 10 -5.80 50.37 11.45
CA LYS A 10 -6.72 49.26 11.15
C LYS A 10 -6.65 48.90 9.67
N ILE A 11 -6.94 47.64 9.37
CA ILE A 11 -7.01 47.15 7.97
C ILE A 11 -8.09 47.87 7.15
N ILE A 12 -9.02 48.53 7.85
CA ILE A 12 -10.12 49.31 7.27
C ILE A 12 -9.88 50.82 7.26
N ASP A 13 -8.70 51.28 7.68
CA ASP A 13 -8.35 52.71 7.55
C ASP A 13 -8.42 53.09 6.06
N ASP A 14 -8.96 54.29 5.79
CA ASP A 14 -9.33 54.79 4.45
C ASP A 14 -10.43 54.00 3.70
N LEU A 15 -10.96 52.91 4.29
CA LEU A 15 -12.00 52.07 3.69
C LEU A 15 -13.36 52.21 4.38
N ALA A 16 -13.39 52.44 5.70
CA ALA A 16 -14.61 52.54 6.49
C ALA A 16 -14.48 53.55 7.65
N LYS A 17 -15.61 54.12 8.07
CA LYS A 17 -15.71 55.01 9.23
C LYS A 17 -16.56 54.41 10.34
N PHE A 18 -16.25 54.74 11.58
CA PHE A 18 -17.07 54.32 12.72
C PHE A 18 -18.37 55.12 12.78
N ASN A 19 -19.51 54.44 12.87
CA ASN A 19 -20.81 55.06 13.05
C ASN A 19 -21.26 54.94 14.51
N GLY A 20 -21.11 56.02 15.28
CA GLY A 20 -21.45 56.05 16.70
C GLY A 20 -22.92 55.73 17.04
N ARG A 21 -23.86 55.93 16.11
CA ARG A 21 -25.28 55.57 16.34
C ARG A 21 -25.55 54.07 16.21
N LYS A 22 -24.79 53.38 15.35
CA LYS A 22 -24.92 51.93 15.12
C LYS A 22 -23.88 51.11 15.89
N ASN A 23 -22.94 51.79 16.54
CA ASN A 23 -21.81 51.21 17.25
C ASN A 23 -20.98 50.23 16.37
N CYS A 24 -20.87 50.52 15.06
CA CYS A 24 -20.18 49.66 14.09
C CYS A 24 -19.43 50.46 13.01
N TYR A 25 -18.47 49.83 12.33
CA TYR A 25 -17.82 50.41 11.16
C TYR A 25 -18.70 50.28 9.91
N VAL A 26 -18.73 51.32 9.09
CA VAL A 26 -19.49 51.38 7.83
C VAL A 26 -18.56 51.84 6.71
N PRO A 27 -18.43 51.09 5.60
CA PRO A 27 -17.61 51.48 4.45
C PRO A 27 -17.98 52.85 3.88
N TYR A 28 -17.00 53.59 3.35
CA TYR A 28 -17.26 54.89 2.70
C TYR A 28 -18.10 54.71 1.43
N SER A 29 -19.11 55.56 1.26
CA SER A 29 -20.02 55.51 0.10
C SER A 29 -19.30 55.75 -1.23
N SER A 30 -18.19 56.50 -1.25
CA SER A 30 -17.34 56.69 -2.43
C SER A 30 -16.64 55.38 -2.84
N VAL A 31 -16.06 54.66 -1.88
CA VAL A 31 -15.31 53.41 -2.12
C VAL A 31 -16.25 52.26 -2.55
N VAL A 32 -17.48 52.23 -2.04
CA VAL A 32 -18.48 51.21 -2.39
C VAL A 32 -19.04 51.41 -3.80
N LYS A 33 -19.26 52.66 -4.23
CA LYS A 33 -19.84 52.97 -5.55
C LYS A 33 -18.92 52.59 -6.73
N ASP A 34 -17.60 52.64 -6.54
CA ASP A 34 -16.60 52.36 -7.58
C ASP A 34 -16.08 50.91 -7.57
N SER A 35 -16.69 50.02 -6.78
CA SER A 35 -16.19 48.65 -6.51
C SER A 35 -17.04 47.55 -7.16
N SER A 36 -16.40 46.45 -7.58
CA SER A 36 -17.12 45.25 -8.05
C SER A 36 -17.97 44.61 -6.92
N PRO A 37 -19.05 43.85 -7.22
CA PRO A 37 -19.89 43.22 -6.20
C PRO A 37 -19.13 42.32 -5.21
N ALA A 38 -18.05 41.68 -5.68
CA ALA A 38 -17.18 40.87 -4.81
C ALA A 38 -16.35 41.74 -3.86
N ARG A 39 -15.85 42.89 -4.34
CA ARG A 39 -15.10 43.85 -3.54
C ARG A 39 -15.99 44.56 -2.51
N VAL A 40 -17.22 44.90 -2.88
CA VAL A 40 -18.21 45.45 -1.95
C VAL A 40 -18.47 44.49 -0.79
N ARG A 41 -18.66 43.20 -1.06
CA ARG A 41 -18.82 42.17 -0.01
C ARG A 41 -17.58 42.05 0.88
N GLU A 42 -16.38 42.06 0.30
CA GLU A 42 -15.13 42.06 1.07
C GLU A 42 -15.06 43.26 2.03
N LEU A 43 -15.39 44.46 1.55
CA LEU A 43 -15.33 45.68 2.36
C LEU A 43 -16.33 45.67 3.51
N HIS A 44 -17.56 45.24 3.27
CA HIS A 44 -18.56 45.08 4.34
C HIS A 44 -18.11 44.06 5.38
N LEU A 45 -17.58 42.92 4.94
CA LEU A 45 -17.09 41.88 5.84
C LEU A 45 -15.88 42.36 6.68
N LEU A 46 -14.93 43.09 6.09
CA LEU A 46 -13.81 43.66 6.84
C LEU A 46 -14.26 44.68 7.89
N ALA A 47 -15.24 45.53 7.58
CA ALA A 47 -15.81 46.48 8.52
C ALA A 47 -16.53 45.78 9.69
N ASP A 48 -17.27 44.72 9.40
CA ASP A 48 -17.93 43.89 10.41
C ASP A 48 -16.90 43.18 11.30
N LEU A 49 -15.90 42.52 10.70
CA LEU A 49 -14.84 41.82 11.44
C LEU A 49 -14.07 42.78 12.36
N GLN A 50 -13.75 43.99 11.90
CA GLN A 50 -13.09 44.99 12.75
C GLN A 50 -13.98 45.47 13.90
N THR A 51 -15.29 45.56 13.67
CA THR A 51 -16.26 45.93 14.72
C THR A 51 -16.29 44.87 15.83
N GLU A 52 -16.45 43.61 15.45
CA GLU A 52 -16.48 42.48 16.39
C GLU A 52 -15.15 42.34 17.12
N TRP A 53 -14.04 42.46 16.39
CA TRP A 53 -12.69 42.37 16.97
C TRP A 53 -12.46 43.43 18.05
N ASN A 54 -12.82 44.69 17.80
CA ASN A 54 -12.68 45.75 18.80
C ASN A 54 -13.59 45.55 20.01
N SER A 55 -14.78 44.98 19.82
CA SER A 55 -15.70 44.64 20.91
C SER A 55 -15.10 43.56 21.82
N LEU A 56 -14.62 42.48 21.21
CA LEU A 56 -13.99 41.36 21.93
C LEU A 56 -12.67 41.75 22.58
N GLN A 57 -11.88 42.63 21.97
CA GLN A 57 -10.63 43.12 22.55
C GLN A 57 -10.86 43.88 23.87
N LYS A 58 -12.00 44.58 23.99
CA LYS A 58 -12.41 45.23 25.24
C LYS A 58 -12.94 44.24 26.28
N ALA A 59 -13.66 43.21 25.85
CA ALA A 59 -14.25 42.21 26.73
C ALA A 59 -13.23 41.18 27.24
N TYR A 60 -12.26 40.81 26.41
CA TYR A 60 -11.29 39.73 26.65
C TYR A 60 -9.85 40.19 26.36
N PRO A 61 -9.33 41.19 27.10
CA PRO A 61 -7.99 41.73 26.88
C PRO A 61 -6.90 40.68 27.16
N GLY A 62 -5.96 40.55 26.24
CA GLY A 62 -4.82 39.64 26.30
C GLY A 62 -3.55 40.26 26.89
N ASN A 63 -2.48 39.47 26.92
CA ASN A 63 -1.21 39.89 27.51
C ASN A 63 -0.46 40.88 26.59
N ILE A 64 -0.15 42.06 27.13
CA ILE A 64 0.55 43.14 26.40
C ILE A 64 1.94 42.71 25.91
N ASN A 65 2.60 41.78 26.62
CA ASN A 65 3.93 41.30 26.27
C ASN A 65 3.95 40.53 24.93
N PHE A 66 2.79 40.20 24.38
CA PHE A 66 2.67 39.49 23.11
C PHE A 66 2.69 40.43 21.89
N ILE A 67 2.82 41.75 22.11
CA ILE A 67 2.81 42.76 21.04
C ILE A 67 4.23 43.05 20.54
N LYS A 68 4.39 43.22 19.22
CA LYS A 68 5.68 43.47 18.54
C LYS A 68 6.45 44.69 19.05
N CYS A 69 5.79 45.83 19.22
CA CYS A 69 6.46 47.08 19.59
C CYS A 69 5.52 48.03 20.36
N PHE A 70 5.31 47.79 21.65
CA PHE A 70 4.63 48.75 22.54
C PHE A 70 5.32 50.13 22.48
N ASP A 71 6.66 50.16 22.59
CA ASP A 71 7.47 51.38 22.57
C ASP A 71 7.35 52.19 21.27
N LYS A 72 7.12 51.53 20.13
CA LYS A 72 6.95 52.23 18.83
C LYS A 72 5.66 53.04 18.82
N HIS A 73 4.57 52.45 19.33
CA HIS A 73 3.27 53.12 19.39
C HIS A 73 3.27 54.17 20.51
N TYR A 74 3.95 53.90 21.63
CA TYR A 74 4.11 54.85 22.73
C TYR A 74 4.90 56.11 22.32
N LYS A 75 6.02 55.94 21.60
CA LYS A 75 6.86 57.05 21.10
C LYS A 75 6.15 57.95 20.08
N GLN A 76 5.25 57.39 19.25
CA GLN A 76 4.45 58.16 18.30
C GLN A 76 3.47 59.13 18.98
N VAL A 77 3.16 58.94 20.26
CA VAL A 77 2.19 59.76 20.99
C VAL A 77 2.85 60.82 21.86
N LEU A 78 4.08 60.57 22.31
CA LEU A 78 4.77 61.48 23.23
C LEU A 78 5.48 62.66 22.54
N TRP A 79 5.65 62.65 21.21
CA TRP A 79 6.23 63.78 20.48
C TRP A 79 5.48 64.16 19.21
N PRO A 80 4.83 65.33 19.27
CA PRO A 80 5.12 66.42 18.35
C PRO A 80 5.67 67.62 19.15
N ASP A 81 6.63 68.34 18.58
CA ASP A 81 7.44 69.43 19.16
C ASP A 81 6.67 70.67 19.72
N ASP A 82 5.35 70.59 20.00
CA ASP A 82 4.49 71.75 20.32
C ASP A 82 3.59 71.60 21.58
N LEU A 83 3.91 70.74 22.55
CA LEU A 83 3.14 70.68 23.81
C LEU A 83 3.67 71.66 24.87
N ILE A 84 3.36 72.96 24.68
CA ILE A 84 3.38 73.95 25.76
C ILE A 84 2.24 73.60 26.73
N PHE A 85 2.55 73.23 27.97
CA PHE A 85 1.55 73.12 29.03
C PHE A 85 0.98 74.53 29.33
N PHE A 86 -0.16 74.88 28.73
CA PHE A 86 -0.92 76.06 29.14
C PHE A 86 -1.65 75.76 30.45
N ALA A 87 -1.19 76.38 31.54
CA ALA A 87 -1.98 76.48 32.77
C ALA A 87 -3.13 77.45 32.52
N VAL A 88 -4.35 76.92 32.39
CA VAL A 88 -5.57 77.74 32.35
C VAL A 88 -5.88 78.21 33.78
N PRO A 89 -6.03 79.52 34.06
CA PRO A 89 -6.51 79.99 35.35
C PRO A 89 -7.99 79.61 35.50
N ALA A 90 -8.33 78.94 36.60
CA ALA A 90 -9.70 78.49 36.85
C ALA A 90 -10.67 79.65 37.13
N LEU A 91 -11.84 79.62 36.49
CA LEU A 91 -13.06 80.18 37.07
C LEU A 91 -13.66 79.12 38.01
N THR A 92 -13.93 79.58 39.22
CA THR A 92 -14.41 78.84 40.39
C THR A 92 -15.64 77.96 40.15
N SER A 93 -15.69 76.86 40.91
CA SER A 93 -16.74 75.85 41.07
C SER A 93 -16.70 74.63 40.13
N PHE A 94 -15.88 73.64 40.50
CA PHE A 94 -16.22 72.21 40.58
C PHE A 94 -15.00 71.51 41.22
N TYR A 95 -15.00 71.43 42.55
CA TYR A 95 -14.00 70.70 43.34
C TYR A 95 -14.31 69.21 43.23
N ASP A 96 -13.45 68.46 42.51
CA ASP A 96 -12.88 67.17 42.98
C ASP A 96 -12.01 66.42 41.95
N GLU A 97 -11.96 66.79 40.65
CA GLU A 97 -11.21 66.00 39.65
C GLU A 97 -9.92 66.61 39.05
N LEU A 98 -9.53 67.85 39.39
CA LEU A 98 -8.49 68.58 38.62
C LEU A 98 -7.16 68.89 39.33
N TRP A 99 -6.87 68.32 40.50
CA TRP A 99 -5.54 68.40 41.15
C TRP A 99 -4.82 67.04 41.17
N LEU A 100 -4.65 66.42 39.99
CA LEU A 100 -3.72 65.31 39.84
C LEU A 100 -2.32 65.88 39.51
N PRO A 101 -1.26 65.56 40.27
CA PRO A 101 0.12 65.91 39.91
C PRO A 101 0.43 65.46 38.47
N PRO A 102 1.34 66.13 37.72
CA PRO A 102 1.71 65.74 36.35
C PRO A 102 2.07 64.25 36.20
N SER A 103 2.63 63.65 37.25
CA SER A 103 2.94 62.21 37.34
C SER A 103 1.70 61.32 37.31
N GLN A 104 0.57 61.73 37.90
CA GLN A 104 -0.69 60.97 37.90
C GLN A 104 -1.43 61.10 36.56
N VAL A 105 -1.34 62.24 35.87
CA VAL A 105 -1.88 62.39 34.50
C VAL A 105 -1.11 61.52 33.51
N SER A 106 0.22 61.49 33.61
CA SER A 106 1.07 60.60 32.81
C SER A 106 0.80 59.12 33.13
N SER A 107 0.62 58.76 34.41
CA SER A 107 0.30 57.39 34.82
C SER A 107 -1.09 56.94 34.34
N ARG A 108 -2.10 57.83 34.40
CA ARG A 108 -3.45 57.57 33.87
C ARG A 108 -3.42 57.44 32.35
N PHE A 109 -2.70 58.32 31.66
CA PHE A 109 -2.47 58.23 30.22
C PHE A 109 -1.80 56.91 29.83
N HIS A 110 -0.74 56.51 30.54
CA HIS A 110 -0.02 55.27 30.31
C HIS A 110 -0.93 54.05 30.54
N ARG A 111 -1.72 54.04 31.62
CA ARG A 111 -2.71 52.99 31.91
C ARG A 111 -3.80 52.88 30.84
N ASP A 112 -4.37 54.01 30.44
CA ASP A 112 -5.46 54.02 29.46
C ASP A 112 -4.94 53.66 28.05
N PHE A 113 -3.70 54.05 27.72
CA PHE A 113 -2.99 53.63 26.52
C PHE A 113 -2.64 52.14 26.53
N TYR A 114 -2.24 51.59 27.69
CA TYR A 114 -2.03 50.16 27.89
C TYR A 114 -3.30 49.37 27.59
N GLU A 115 -4.45 49.80 28.11
CA GLU A 115 -5.72 49.11 27.88
C GLU A 115 -6.15 49.14 26.41
N GLN A 116 -5.88 50.22 25.67
CA GLN A 116 -6.19 50.29 24.24
C GLN A 116 -5.30 49.40 23.36
N LEU A 117 -4.05 49.17 23.77
CA LEU A 117 -3.09 48.38 22.98
C LEU A 117 -3.20 46.88 23.22
N ARG A 118 -3.76 46.42 24.35
CA ARG A 118 -3.80 44.99 24.70
C ARG A 118 -4.35 44.14 23.57
N PRO A 119 -3.66 43.06 23.15
CA PRO A 119 -4.13 42.21 22.08
C PRO A 119 -5.39 41.45 22.54
N LEU A 120 -6.08 40.78 21.64
CA LEU A 120 -7.14 39.86 22.01
C LEU A 120 -6.53 38.64 22.73
N SER A 121 -7.13 38.20 23.84
CA SER A 121 -6.69 36.96 24.51
C SER A 121 -7.02 35.71 23.68
N ASN A 122 -6.43 34.56 24.02
CA ASN A 122 -6.76 33.28 23.36
C ASN A 122 -8.26 32.95 23.49
N GLN A 123 -8.84 33.13 24.68
CA GLN A 123 -10.28 32.95 24.91
C GLN A 123 -11.13 33.90 24.05
N GLY A 124 -10.74 35.17 23.97
CA GLY A 124 -11.42 36.13 23.10
C GLY A 124 -11.29 35.77 21.61
N PHE A 125 -10.17 35.16 21.22
CA PHE A 125 -9.96 34.69 19.86
C PHE A 125 -10.82 33.46 19.53
N ASP A 126 -11.04 32.55 20.49
CA ASP A 126 -11.96 31.43 20.33
C ASP A 126 -13.41 31.91 20.13
N GLU A 127 -13.83 32.93 20.89
CA GLU A 127 -15.14 33.61 20.68
C GLU A 127 -15.21 34.28 19.30
N PHE A 128 -14.14 34.92 18.86
CA PHE A 128 -14.06 35.50 17.52
C PHE A 128 -14.20 34.44 16.42
N GLN A 129 -13.59 33.26 16.61
CA GLN A 129 -13.76 32.12 15.70
C GLN A 129 -15.21 31.64 15.64
N ALA A 130 -15.92 31.58 16.76
CA ALA A 130 -17.33 31.20 16.79
C ALA A 130 -18.21 32.20 16.02
N ILE A 131 -17.98 33.52 16.19
CA ILE A 131 -18.69 34.58 15.45
C ILE A 131 -18.44 34.47 13.93
N ILE A 132 -17.18 34.22 13.54
CA ILE A 132 -16.83 33.98 12.13
C ILE A 132 -17.59 32.76 11.59
N GLN A 133 -17.65 31.67 12.36
CA GLN A 133 -18.30 30.44 11.94
C GLN A 133 -19.81 30.63 11.73
N ASP A 134 -20.50 31.37 12.61
CA ASP A 134 -21.91 31.72 12.45
C ASP A 134 -22.15 32.60 11.21
N LYS A 135 -21.33 33.64 11.00
CA LYS A 135 -21.41 34.52 9.82
C LYS A 135 -21.16 33.75 8.52
N ILE A 136 -20.24 32.78 8.52
CA ILE A 136 -19.97 31.90 7.37
C ILE A 136 -21.16 30.97 7.10
N THR A 137 -21.76 30.40 8.14
CA THR A 137 -22.91 29.49 8.02
C THR A 137 -24.11 30.17 7.37
N LYS A 138 -24.31 31.47 7.66
CA LYS A 138 -25.36 32.31 7.07
C LYS A 138 -25.09 32.74 5.62
N ALA A 139 -23.84 32.68 5.14
CA ALA A 139 -23.44 33.12 3.79
C ALA A 139 -23.46 32.00 2.71
N ASN A 140 -24.06 30.85 3.02
CA ASN A 140 -23.97 29.58 2.28
C ASN A 140 -24.81 29.48 0.98
N GLU A 141 -24.79 30.49 0.12
CA GLU A 141 -25.51 30.44 -1.17
C GLU A 141 -24.66 29.88 -2.33
N SER A 142 -23.32 29.93 -2.25
CA SER A 142 -22.43 29.26 -3.22
C SER A 142 -20.99 29.05 -2.72
N THR A 143 -20.32 27.99 -3.24
CA THR A 143 -18.91 27.66 -2.93
C THR A 143 -17.93 28.80 -3.26
N LYS A 144 -18.28 29.64 -4.25
CA LYS A 144 -17.47 30.80 -4.66
C LYS A 144 -17.51 31.91 -3.61
N ILE A 145 -18.68 32.16 -3.01
CA ILE A 145 -18.87 33.17 -1.95
C ILE A 145 -18.15 32.71 -0.68
N LEU A 146 -18.31 31.43 -0.30
CA LEU A 146 -17.60 30.82 0.84
C LEU A 146 -16.08 31.02 0.75
N LYS A 147 -15.47 30.71 -0.41
CA LYS A 147 -14.03 30.86 -0.63
C LYS A 147 -13.58 32.32 -0.52
N GLN A 148 -14.37 33.27 -1.01
CA GLN A 148 -14.06 34.70 -0.92
C GLN A 148 -14.12 35.19 0.53
N THR A 149 -15.18 34.86 1.27
CA THR A 149 -15.32 35.16 2.70
C THR A 149 -14.12 34.65 3.51
N TRP A 150 -13.66 33.43 3.23
CA TRP A 150 -12.48 32.85 3.87
C TRP A 150 -11.18 33.59 3.59
N GLN A 151 -10.96 34.00 2.33
CA GLN A 151 -9.79 34.78 1.96
C GLN A 151 -9.79 36.12 2.71
N THR A 152 -10.95 36.76 2.86
CA THR A 152 -11.10 38.01 3.61
C THR A 152 -10.81 37.82 5.10
N VAL A 153 -11.33 36.78 5.73
CA VAL A 153 -11.07 36.45 7.14
C VAL A 153 -9.59 36.15 7.38
N SER A 154 -8.97 35.31 6.54
CA SER A 154 -7.54 35.00 6.65
C SER A 154 -6.68 36.25 6.48
N LYS A 155 -7.05 37.14 5.56
CA LYS A 155 -6.37 38.42 5.34
C LYS A 155 -6.49 39.34 6.55
N PHE A 156 -7.65 39.37 7.21
CA PHE A 156 -7.86 40.12 8.45
C PHE A 156 -6.94 39.62 9.58
N ILE A 157 -6.87 38.31 9.80
CA ILE A 157 -6.05 37.72 10.87
C ILE A 157 -4.55 37.87 10.58
N ASP A 158 -4.15 37.68 9.32
CA ASP A 158 -2.76 37.91 8.91
C ASP A 158 -2.36 39.37 9.14
N TYR A 159 -3.26 40.33 8.92
CA TYR A 159 -3.02 41.73 9.27
C TYR A 159 -2.85 41.95 10.78
N GLN A 160 -3.73 41.39 11.61
CA GLN A 160 -3.60 41.50 13.07
C GLN A 160 -2.27 40.91 13.57
N ASN A 161 -1.88 39.75 13.05
CA ASN A 161 -0.61 39.10 13.38
C ASN A 161 0.60 39.91 12.92
N GLN A 162 0.58 40.43 11.70
CA GLN A 162 1.71 41.17 11.14
C GLN A 162 1.94 42.50 11.86
N HIS A 163 0.86 43.26 12.11
CA HIS A 163 0.95 44.62 12.63
C HIS A 163 1.02 44.71 14.17
N TYR A 164 0.42 43.76 14.89
CA TYR A 164 0.31 43.84 16.36
C TYR A 164 1.07 42.73 17.09
N MET A 165 1.00 41.46 16.68
CA MET A 165 1.50 40.32 17.47
C MET A 165 2.96 39.94 17.20
N LEU A 166 3.71 39.53 18.22
CA LEU A 166 5.02 38.85 18.10
C LEU A 166 4.87 37.51 17.37
N ALA A 167 5.92 37.09 16.65
CA ALA A 167 5.86 35.90 15.80
C ALA A 167 5.53 34.60 16.55
N GLU A 168 6.00 34.49 17.80
CA GLU A 168 5.75 33.36 18.70
C GLU A 168 4.32 33.33 19.28
N HIS A 169 3.58 34.43 19.16
CA HIS A 169 2.24 34.62 19.70
C HIS A 169 1.20 34.96 18.62
N HIS A 170 1.50 34.67 17.35
CA HIS A 170 0.53 34.85 16.28
C HIS A 170 -0.75 34.05 16.56
N TYR A 171 -1.91 34.69 16.37
CA TYR A 171 -3.19 33.99 16.34
C TYR A 171 -3.16 32.91 15.26
N PRO A 172 -3.73 31.72 15.54
CA PRO A 172 -3.71 30.62 14.59
C PRO A 172 -4.49 30.99 13.33
N LYS A 173 -3.96 30.63 12.16
CA LYS A 173 -4.71 30.77 10.92
C LYS A 173 -5.93 29.88 11.00
N ILE A 174 -7.11 30.46 10.80
CA ILE A 174 -8.33 29.67 10.81
C ILE A 174 -8.33 28.82 9.53
N THR A 175 -8.50 27.51 9.71
CA THR A 175 -8.48 26.55 8.60
C THR A 175 -9.84 26.56 7.91
N ALA A 176 -9.88 26.66 6.58
CA ALA A 176 -11.15 26.58 5.85
C ALA A 176 -11.84 25.24 6.18
N PRO A 177 -13.18 25.21 6.39
CA PRO A 177 -13.91 23.97 6.53
C PRO A 177 -13.60 23.16 5.29
N GLN A 178 -13.04 21.98 5.50
CA GLN A 178 -12.93 20.99 4.45
C GLN A 178 -14.33 20.81 3.88
N PRO A 179 -14.52 20.74 2.55
CA PRO A 179 -15.80 20.33 2.00
C PRO A 179 -16.17 19.06 2.75
N ILE A 180 -17.30 19.11 3.47
CA ILE A 180 -17.84 17.93 4.15
C ILE A 180 -17.85 16.88 3.06
N LYS A 181 -17.09 15.78 3.25
CA LYS A 181 -17.14 14.61 2.38
C LYS A 181 -18.62 14.40 2.11
N THR A 182 -19.05 14.57 0.86
CA THR A 182 -20.46 14.39 0.51
C THR A 182 -20.85 13.04 1.07
N ASN A 183 -21.71 13.04 2.08
CA ASN A 183 -22.22 11.81 2.63
C ASN A 183 -22.99 11.17 1.47
N PRO A 184 -22.52 10.06 0.89
CA PRO A 184 -23.17 9.43 -0.24
C PRO A 184 -24.33 8.63 0.33
N LEU A 185 -25.27 9.27 1.04
CA LEU A 185 -26.53 8.64 1.35
C LEU A 185 -27.20 8.35 0.01
N ILE A 186 -27.01 7.12 -0.44
CA ILE A 186 -27.78 6.45 -1.49
C ILE A 186 -29.29 6.65 -1.25
N ILE A 187 -29.64 6.78 0.02
CA ILE A 187 -30.95 7.02 0.57
C ILE A 187 -31.28 8.53 0.48
N ASN A 188 -32.03 8.90 -0.55
CA ASN A 188 -32.68 10.20 -0.64
C ASN A 188 -34.22 10.05 -0.57
N ALA A 189 -34.94 11.16 -0.43
CA ALA A 189 -36.41 11.14 -0.31
C ALA A 189 -37.09 10.44 -1.51
N ASP A 190 -36.52 10.60 -2.71
CA ASP A 190 -37.01 9.94 -3.93
C ASP A 190 -36.79 8.43 -3.89
N TRP A 191 -35.67 7.95 -3.37
CA TRP A 191 -35.38 6.53 -3.19
C TRP A 191 -36.38 5.87 -2.24
N VAL A 192 -36.72 6.53 -1.14
CA VAL A 192 -37.76 6.04 -0.22
C VAL A 192 -39.13 6.02 -0.88
N LYS A 193 -39.54 7.12 -1.52
CA LYS A 193 -40.87 7.24 -2.14
C LYS A 193 -41.08 6.23 -3.27
N ASN A 194 -40.13 6.16 -4.21
CA ASN A 194 -40.23 5.30 -5.37
C ASN A 194 -39.91 3.83 -5.02
N GLY A 195 -39.05 3.59 -4.02
CA GLY A 195 -38.83 2.26 -3.46
C GLY A 195 -40.09 1.66 -2.85
N LYS A 196 -40.87 2.43 -2.08
CA LYS A 196 -42.19 1.99 -1.57
C LYS A 196 -43.16 1.63 -2.70
N LEU A 197 -43.17 2.40 -3.79
CA LEU A 197 -43.98 2.09 -4.98
C LEU A 197 -43.54 0.77 -5.61
N LEU A 198 -42.23 0.55 -5.72
CA LEU A 198 -41.66 -0.68 -6.24
C LEU A 198 -42.04 -1.90 -5.39
N VAL A 199 -42.05 -1.79 -4.06
CA VAL A 199 -42.50 -2.87 -3.16
C VAL A 199 -43.98 -3.22 -3.40
N LYS A 200 -44.84 -2.24 -3.72
CA LYS A 200 -46.23 -2.52 -4.12
C LYS A 200 -46.27 -3.32 -5.42
N THR A 201 -45.44 -2.97 -6.41
CA THR A 201 -45.29 -3.73 -7.66
C THR A 201 -44.81 -5.16 -7.39
N ILE A 202 -43.82 -5.35 -6.52
CA ILE A 202 -43.29 -6.68 -6.17
C ILE A 202 -44.38 -7.55 -5.55
N ARG A 203 -45.20 -7.00 -4.63
CA ARG A 203 -46.34 -7.72 -4.05
C ARG A 203 -47.38 -8.11 -5.09
N ALA A 204 -47.67 -7.22 -6.04
CA ALA A 204 -48.56 -7.53 -7.16
C ALA A 204 -48.02 -8.66 -8.04
N VAL A 205 -46.71 -8.66 -8.32
CA VAL A 205 -46.03 -9.73 -9.08
C VAL A 205 -46.06 -11.05 -8.31
N GLN A 206 -45.78 -11.05 -7.01
CA GLN A 206 -45.87 -12.25 -6.16
C GLN A 206 -47.29 -12.84 -6.16
N HIS A 207 -48.32 -11.98 -6.07
CA HIS A 207 -49.72 -12.40 -6.16
C HIS A 207 -50.06 -12.98 -7.54
N HIS A 208 -49.53 -12.39 -8.61
CA HIS A 208 -49.67 -12.91 -9.97
C HIS A 208 -48.99 -14.28 -10.11
N TRP A 209 -47.76 -14.46 -9.61
CA TRP A 209 -47.08 -15.76 -9.59
C TRP A 209 -47.81 -16.80 -8.74
N ASN A 210 -48.56 -16.39 -7.72
CA ASN A 210 -49.39 -17.29 -6.92
C ASN A 210 -50.63 -17.79 -7.66
N LYS A 211 -51.23 -16.97 -8.52
CA LYS A 211 -52.48 -17.30 -9.25
C LYS A 211 -52.26 -17.89 -10.64
N THR A 212 -51.15 -17.58 -11.29
CA THR A 212 -50.88 -17.96 -12.68
C THR A 212 -49.89 -19.11 -12.71
N SER A 213 -50.25 -20.19 -13.39
CA SER A 213 -49.37 -21.37 -13.50
C SER A 213 -48.79 -21.56 -14.90
N ASP A 214 -49.45 -21.03 -15.94
CA ASP A 214 -49.06 -21.17 -17.34
C ASP A 214 -48.42 -19.88 -17.85
N TYR A 215 -47.21 -20.02 -18.39
CA TYR A 215 -46.41 -18.92 -18.90
C TYR A 215 -45.79 -19.33 -20.23
N ASN A 216 -45.81 -18.42 -21.19
CA ASN A 216 -45.03 -18.58 -22.41
C ASN A 216 -43.53 -18.34 -22.13
N GLN A 217 -42.68 -18.70 -23.11
CA GLN A 217 -41.23 -18.62 -22.95
C GLN A 217 -40.73 -17.18 -22.70
N ASP A 218 -41.29 -16.19 -23.40
CA ASP A 218 -40.96 -14.78 -23.21
C ASP A 218 -41.31 -14.28 -21.79
N GLN A 219 -42.43 -14.73 -21.24
CA GLN A 219 -42.84 -14.42 -19.86
C GLN A 219 -41.91 -15.07 -18.85
N ILE A 220 -41.52 -16.34 -19.04
CA ILE A 220 -40.55 -17.01 -18.17
C ILE A 220 -39.22 -16.25 -18.15
N LEU A 221 -38.73 -15.84 -19.32
CA LEU A 221 -37.50 -15.05 -19.44
C LEU A 221 -37.64 -13.67 -18.77
N SER A 222 -38.80 -13.02 -18.95
CA SER A 222 -39.11 -11.74 -18.31
C SER A 222 -39.11 -11.83 -16.79
N TRP A 223 -39.66 -12.92 -16.23
CA TRP A 223 -39.67 -13.14 -14.78
C TRP A 223 -38.30 -13.54 -14.22
N LEU A 224 -37.47 -14.25 -14.99
CA LEU A 224 -36.06 -14.49 -14.66
C LEU A 224 -35.26 -13.19 -14.57
N VAL A 225 -35.46 -12.27 -15.52
CA VAL A 225 -34.86 -10.92 -15.48
C VAL A 225 -35.36 -10.15 -14.25
N PHE A 226 -36.67 -10.17 -14.01
CA PHE A 226 -37.26 -9.50 -12.86
C PHE A 226 -36.69 -10.04 -11.54
N SER A 227 -36.57 -11.36 -11.38
CA SER A 227 -36.02 -11.96 -10.17
C SER A 227 -34.54 -11.63 -9.97
N GLY A 228 -33.75 -11.62 -11.05
CA GLY A 228 -32.34 -11.22 -10.98
C GLY A 228 -32.14 -9.78 -10.48
N ILE A 229 -33.03 -8.85 -10.86
CA ILE A 229 -33.00 -7.47 -10.36
C ILE A 229 -33.49 -7.38 -8.90
N VAL A 230 -34.63 -8.01 -8.61
CA VAL A 230 -35.35 -7.79 -7.34
C VAL A 230 -34.77 -8.61 -6.18
N TYR A 231 -34.32 -9.84 -6.45
CA TYR A 231 -33.77 -10.75 -5.43
C TYR A 231 -32.27 -10.98 -5.59
N GLY A 232 -31.75 -10.94 -6.82
CA GLY A 232 -30.32 -11.13 -7.12
C GLY A 232 -29.46 -9.87 -7.02
N GLY A 233 -30.07 -8.68 -7.01
CA GLY A 233 -29.36 -7.40 -6.95
C GLY A 233 -28.56 -7.05 -8.22
N ILE A 234 -28.93 -7.62 -9.38
CA ILE A 234 -28.20 -7.41 -10.64
C ILE A 234 -28.69 -6.12 -11.31
N ASN A 235 -28.28 -4.97 -10.76
CA ASN A 235 -28.88 -3.66 -11.06
C ASN A 235 -28.06 -2.79 -12.02
N GLU A 236 -27.02 -3.35 -12.63
CA GLU A 236 -26.27 -2.75 -13.75
C GLU A 236 -26.72 -3.42 -15.06
N VAL A 237 -27.09 -2.62 -16.06
CA VAL A 237 -27.70 -3.14 -17.31
C VAL A 237 -26.78 -4.12 -18.04
N GLN A 238 -25.50 -3.76 -18.19
CA GLN A 238 -24.52 -4.60 -18.90
C GLN A 238 -24.24 -5.89 -18.12
N MET A 239 -24.16 -5.80 -16.80
CA MET A 239 -24.01 -6.96 -15.91
C MET A 239 -25.23 -7.88 -16.00
N LEU A 240 -26.44 -7.33 -16.04
CA LEU A 240 -27.69 -8.08 -16.17
C LEU A 240 -27.78 -8.81 -17.51
N GLN A 241 -27.33 -8.17 -18.59
CA GLN A 241 -27.25 -8.79 -19.91
C GLN A 241 -26.28 -9.98 -19.91
N GLY A 242 -25.05 -9.78 -19.43
CA GLY A 242 -24.06 -10.86 -19.37
C GLY A 242 -24.49 -11.98 -18.42
N TRP A 243 -25.07 -11.64 -17.27
CA TRP A 243 -25.61 -12.61 -16.31
C TRP A 243 -26.68 -13.49 -16.95
N LEU A 244 -27.63 -12.87 -17.67
CA LEU A 244 -28.67 -13.61 -18.36
C LEU A 244 -28.08 -14.52 -19.42
N ASP A 245 -27.19 -14.00 -20.27
CA ASP A 245 -26.50 -14.78 -21.31
C ASP A 245 -25.83 -16.05 -20.75
N SER A 246 -24.98 -15.90 -19.73
CA SER A 246 -24.32 -17.04 -19.06
C SER A 246 -25.28 -18.04 -18.42
N LEU A 247 -26.46 -17.59 -17.95
CA LEU A 247 -27.48 -18.50 -17.43
C LEU A 247 -28.17 -19.31 -18.52
N LEU A 248 -28.46 -18.69 -19.67
CA LEU A 248 -29.08 -19.36 -20.81
C LEU A 248 -28.13 -20.34 -21.49
N THR A 249 -26.83 -20.04 -21.54
CA THR A 249 -25.78 -20.93 -22.08
C THR A 249 -25.33 -22.03 -21.12
N LYS A 250 -25.87 -22.06 -19.89
CA LYS A 250 -25.50 -23.01 -18.82
C LYS A 250 -24.04 -22.91 -18.37
N GLU A 251 -23.46 -21.71 -18.37
CA GLU A 251 -22.10 -21.43 -17.88
C GLU A 251 -22.01 -21.28 -16.35
N TYR A 252 -23.02 -21.71 -15.61
CA TYR A 252 -22.98 -21.74 -14.14
C TYR A 252 -22.23 -22.95 -13.62
N GLN A 253 -21.49 -22.76 -12.52
CA GLN A 253 -20.76 -23.82 -11.84
C GLN A 253 -21.19 -23.97 -10.38
N PRO A 254 -21.03 -25.18 -9.79
CA PRO A 254 -21.25 -25.40 -8.37
C PRO A 254 -20.35 -24.52 -7.51
N PHE A 255 -20.89 -24.05 -6.40
CA PHE A 255 -20.18 -23.26 -5.41
C PHE A 255 -20.50 -23.75 -3.99
N ILE A 256 -19.85 -23.17 -2.99
CA ILE A 256 -19.98 -23.58 -1.58
C ILE A 256 -21.43 -23.49 -1.08
N ASN A 257 -21.75 -24.31 -0.08
CA ASN A 257 -23.06 -24.32 0.59
C ASN A 257 -24.22 -24.39 -0.42
N GLU A 258 -24.07 -25.30 -1.40
CA GLU A 258 -25.09 -25.65 -2.40
C GLU A 258 -25.58 -24.44 -3.21
N ARG A 259 -24.70 -23.47 -3.43
CA ARG A 259 -24.94 -22.33 -4.32
C ARG A 259 -24.42 -22.64 -5.72
N ILE A 260 -24.92 -21.87 -6.68
CA ILE A 260 -24.37 -21.82 -8.03
C ILE A 260 -23.82 -20.41 -8.28
N VAL A 261 -22.69 -20.35 -8.97
CA VAL A 261 -22.03 -19.09 -9.32
C VAL A 261 -21.86 -19.02 -10.84
N VAL A 262 -22.01 -17.83 -11.40
CA VAL A 262 -21.70 -17.51 -12.80
C VAL A 262 -20.60 -16.46 -12.85
N SER A 263 -19.80 -16.48 -13.91
CA SER A 263 -18.77 -15.48 -14.20
C SER A 263 -19.10 -14.76 -15.52
N PRO A 264 -20.21 -13.98 -15.59
CA PRO A 264 -20.59 -13.31 -16.83
C PRO A 264 -19.53 -12.34 -17.31
N ARG A 265 -19.21 -12.47 -18.60
CA ARG A 265 -18.33 -11.56 -19.33
C ARG A 265 -19.17 -10.63 -20.18
N PHE A 266 -19.07 -9.32 -19.95
CA PHE A 266 -19.89 -8.33 -20.64
C PHE A 266 -19.09 -7.11 -21.09
N VAL A 267 -19.54 -6.47 -22.18
CA VAL A 267 -18.89 -5.29 -22.75
C VAL A 267 -19.14 -4.07 -21.86
N GLN A 268 -18.08 -3.31 -21.59
CA GLN A 268 -18.18 -2.06 -20.84
C GLN A 268 -17.29 -0.97 -21.49
N LYS A 269 -17.81 0.25 -21.61
CA LYS A 269 -17.21 1.26 -22.51
C LYS A 269 -15.88 1.85 -22.03
N ARG A 270 -15.69 1.96 -20.71
CA ARG A 270 -14.58 2.74 -20.12
C ARG A 270 -13.84 2.03 -18.99
N TYR A 271 -14.20 0.80 -18.67
CA TYR A 271 -13.67 0.08 -17.51
C TYR A 271 -13.86 -1.43 -17.72
N GLY A 272 -12.91 -2.26 -17.29
CA GLY A 272 -12.96 -3.72 -17.42
C GLY A 272 -11.64 -4.38 -17.03
N ASN A 273 -11.57 -5.71 -17.10
CA ASN A 273 -10.35 -6.50 -16.81
C ASN A 273 -9.72 -7.11 -18.07
N GLU A 274 -10.48 -7.22 -19.14
CA GLU A 274 -10.06 -7.81 -20.40
C GLU A 274 -10.15 -6.81 -21.55
N ARG A 275 -9.18 -6.87 -22.47
CA ARG A 275 -9.21 -6.16 -23.76
C ARG A 275 -8.80 -7.13 -24.84
N ILE A 276 -9.57 -7.19 -25.92
CA ILE A 276 -9.20 -8.00 -27.09
C ILE A 276 -8.04 -7.30 -27.80
N GLU A 277 -6.99 -8.04 -28.15
CA GLU A 277 -5.86 -7.51 -28.92
C GLU A 277 -6.35 -6.89 -30.24
N GLY A 278 -5.91 -5.66 -30.52
CA GLY A 278 -6.35 -4.92 -31.71
C GLY A 278 -7.74 -4.27 -31.61
N SER A 279 -8.46 -4.37 -30.49
CA SER A 279 -9.75 -3.71 -30.26
C SER A 279 -9.72 -2.72 -29.10
N ASP A 280 -10.48 -1.63 -29.23
CA ASP A 280 -10.73 -0.68 -28.13
C ASP A 280 -11.86 -1.13 -27.18
N THR A 281 -12.46 -2.29 -27.45
CA THR A 281 -13.56 -2.83 -26.63
C THR A 281 -13.02 -3.46 -25.35
N LEU A 282 -13.53 -2.99 -24.21
CA LEU A 282 -13.24 -3.56 -22.90
C LEU A 282 -14.35 -4.50 -22.45
N TYR A 283 -13.94 -5.55 -21.76
CA TYR A 283 -14.84 -6.51 -21.12
C TYR A 283 -14.60 -6.51 -19.61
N ASN A 284 -15.69 -6.67 -18.88
CA ASN A 284 -15.69 -6.85 -17.44
C ASN A 284 -16.24 -8.24 -17.12
N THR A 285 -15.59 -8.93 -16.21
CA THR A 285 -16.01 -10.24 -15.70
C THR A 285 -16.24 -10.11 -14.20
N LYS A 286 -17.38 -10.60 -13.69
CA LYS A 286 -17.74 -10.55 -12.26
C LYS A 286 -18.26 -11.90 -11.79
N GLN A 287 -17.88 -12.35 -10.60
CA GLN A 287 -18.45 -13.57 -9.99
C GLN A 287 -19.77 -13.24 -9.28
N ILE A 288 -20.85 -13.95 -9.63
CA ILE A 288 -22.21 -13.67 -9.15
C ILE A 288 -22.86 -14.95 -8.64
N VAL A 289 -23.31 -14.93 -7.38
CA VAL A 289 -24.19 -15.99 -6.85
C VAL A 289 -25.60 -15.80 -7.38
N VAL A 290 -26.21 -16.85 -7.92
CA VAL A 290 -27.58 -16.81 -8.43
C VAL A 290 -28.56 -17.02 -7.26
N ASP A 291 -29.52 -16.11 -7.09
CA ASP A 291 -30.52 -16.21 -6.03
C ASP A 291 -31.52 -17.37 -6.25
N VAL A 292 -32.15 -17.82 -5.17
CA VAL A 292 -33.04 -19.00 -5.19
C VAL A 292 -34.32 -18.80 -5.99
N VAL A 293 -34.81 -17.56 -6.14
CA VAL A 293 -36.01 -17.26 -6.94
C VAL A 293 -35.67 -17.32 -8.43
N SER A 294 -34.55 -16.71 -8.83
CA SER A 294 -34.03 -16.80 -10.20
C SER A 294 -33.70 -18.25 -10.59
N GLN A 295 -33.18 -19.06 -9.67
CA GLN A 295 -32.97 -20.50 -9.89
C GLN A 295 -34.27 -21.24 -10.24
N CYS A 296 -35.41 -20.90 -9.62
CA CYS A 296 -36.70 -21.51 -9.96
C CYS A 296 -37.12 -21.20 -11.40
N TRP A 297 -37.03 -19.92 -11.81
CA TRP A 297 -37.34 -19.51 -13.18
C TRP A 297 -36.37 -20.08 -14.21
N LEU A 298 -35.08 -20.16 -13.86
CA LEU A 298 -34.05 -20.75 -14.69
C LEU A 298 -34.32 -22.23 -14.99
N MET A 299 -34.69 -23.01 -13.98
CA MET A 299 -35.07 -24.42 -14.17
C MET A 299 -36.26 -24.57 -15.11
N ARG A 300 -37.27 -23.72 -14.95
CA ARG A 300 -38.45 -23.73 -15.81
C ARG A 300 -38.10 -23.35 -17.26
N TYR A 301 -37.22 -22.37 -17.45
CA TYR A 301 -36.72 -21.98 -18.76
C TYR A 301 -36.03 -23.16 -19.46
N HIS A 302 -35.02 -23.76 -18.83
CA HIS A 302 -34.25 -24.88 -19.41
C HIS A 302 -35.09 -26.11 -19.72
N LYS A 303 -36.22 -26.29 -19.05
CA LYS A 303 -37.14 -27.40 -19.32
C LYS A 303 -38.06 -27.15 -20.52
N ASN A 304 -38.39 -25.89 -20.78
CA ASN A 304 -39.31 -25.45 -21.83
C ASN A 304 -38.59 -24.93 -23.08
N SER A 305 -37.26 -25.01 -23.13
CA SER A 305 -36.45 -24.49 -24.22
C SER A 305 -35.50 -25.56 -24.75
N THR A 306 -35.44 -25.67 -26.08
CA THR A 306 -34.45 -26.50 -26.79
C THR A 306 -33.20 -25.69 -27.13
N GLN A 307 -32.06 -26.36 -27.36
CA GLN A 307 -30.82 -25.67 -27.71
C GLN A 307 -30.97 -24.78 -28.97
N ALA A 308 -31.77 -25.21 -29.95
CA ALA A 308 -32.04 -24.48 -31.19
C ALA A 308 -32.85 -23.17 -30.97
N GLU A 309 -33.61 -23.07 -29.89
CA GLU A 309 -34.37 -21.85 -29.55
C GLU A 309 -33.53 -20.84 -28.76
N ILE A 310 -32.45 -21.27 -28.11
CA ILE A 310 -31.61 -20.43 -27.24
C ILE A 310 -30.69 -19.52 -28.06
N GLU A 311 -30.03 -20.05 -29.10
CA GLU A 311 -29.12 -19.29 -29.96
C GLU A 311 -29.73 -17.99 -30.55
N PRO A 312 -30.94 -18.00 -31.16
CA PRO A 312 -31.53 -16.77 -31.69
C PRO A 312 -31.97 -15.78 -30.61
N ILE A 313 -32.27 -16.24 -29.39
CA ILE A 313 -32.60 -15.38 -28.25
C ILE A 313 -31.35 -14.63 -27.79
N ILE A 314 -30.24 -15.35 -27.62
CA ILE A 314 -28.94 -14.80 -27.23
C ILE A 314 -28.45 -13.78 -28.27
N ALA A 315 -28.51 -14.12 -29.56
CA ALA A 315 -28.08 -13.23 -30.65
C ALA A 315 -28.86 -11.90 -30.68
N LYS A 316 -30.11 -11.89 -30.20
CA LYS A 316 -30.98 -10.69 -30.13
C LYS A 316 -30.96 -10.02 -28.76
N LEU A 317 -30.20 -10.55 -27.80
CA LEU A 317 -30.16 -10.05 -26.42
C LEU A 317 -29.46 -8.68 -26.41
N SER A 318 -30.23 -7.64 -26.09
CA SER A 318 -29.76 -6.25 -26.01
C SER A 318 -30.46 -5.54 -24.87
N GLU A 319 -29.92 -4.39 -24.43
CA GLU A 319 -30.55 -3.54 -23.41
C GLU A 319 -32.02 -3.23 -23.74
N ASN A 320 -32.32 -2.90 -24.99
CA ASN A 320 -33.68 -2.62 -25.44
C ASN A 320 -34.60 -3.85 -25.33
N LYS A 321 -34.06 -5.04 -25.64
CA LYS A 321 -34.82 -6.28 -25.56
C LYS A 321 -35.11 -6.69 -24.12
N ILE A 322 -34.13 -6.56 -23.21
CA ILE A 322 -34.29 -6.79 -21.77
C ILE A 322 -35.35 -5.83 -21.19
N LYS A 323 -35.26 -4.55 -21.54
CA LYS A 323 -36.26 -3.53 -21.17
C LYS A 323 -37.65 -3.90 -21.69
N GLN A 324 -37.74 -4.38 -22.93
CA GLN A 324 -39.01 -4.80 -23.54
C GLN A 324 -39.63 -5.96 -22.77
N TYR A 325 -38.86 -7.03 -22.49
CA TYR A 325 -39.31 -8.18 -21.70
C TYR A 325 -39.92 -7.74 -20.36
N LEU A 326 -39.17 -6.94 -19.60
CA LEU A 326 -39.64 -6.45 -18.30
C LEU A 326 -40.90 -5.57 -18.42
N THR A 327 -40.94 -4.68 -19.41
CA THR A 327 -42.06 -3.74 -19.60
C THR A 327 -43.35 -4.46 -19.95
N VAL A 328 -43.29 -5.47 -20.82
CA VAL A 328 -44.45 -6.27 -21.23
C VAL A 328 -44.98 -7.05 -20.02
N ALA A 329 -44.12 -7.84 -19.36
CA ALA A 329 -44.54 -8.67 -18.23
C ALA A 329 -45.09 -7.85 -17.06
N LEU A 330 -44.47 -6.70 -16.74
CA LEU A 330 -44.97 -5.83 -15.68
C LEU A 330 -46.30 -5.17 -16.05
N SER A 331 -46.48 -4.75 -17.30
CA SER A 331 -47.71 -4.08 -17.75
C SER A 331 -48.96 -4.93 -17.53
N ASP A 332 -48.85 -6.23 -17.77
CA ASP A 332 -49.95 -7.19 -17.59
C ASP A 332 -50.40 -7.28 -16.12
N VAL A 333 -49.48 -7.06 -15.19
CA VAL A 333 -49.74 -7.15 -13.73
C VAL A 333 -50.16 -5.80 -13.13
N ILE A 334 -49.55 -4.69 -13.56
CA ILE A 334 -49.70 -3.39 -12.89
C ILE A 334 -50.79 -2.51 -13.48
N ARG A 335 -51.11 -2.67 -14.78
CA ARG A 335 -52.16 -1.88 -15.45
C ARG A 335 -53.53 -2.04 -14.79
N PRO A 336 -53.97 -3.26 -14.41
CA PRO A 336 -55.23 -3.44 -13.68
C PRO A 336 -55.27 -2.77 -12.31
N LEU A 337 -54.10 -2.50 -11.71
CA LEU A 337 -53.95 -1.93 -10.37
C LEU A 337 -53.75 -0.40 -10.39
N GLY A 338 -53.73 0.22 -11.58
CA GLY A 338 -53.48 1.67 -11.72
C GLY A 338 -52.08 2.10 -11.29
N ILE A 339 -51.12 1.17 -11.16
CA ILE A 339 -49.75 1.46 -10.75
C ILE A 339 -48.96 1.91 -11.98
N LYS A 340 -48.40 3.13 -11.95
CA LYS A 340 -47.53 3.64 -13.02
C LYS A 340 -46.11 3.06 -12.87
N PRO A 341 -45.57 2.32 -13.87
CA PRO A 341 -44.21 1.79 -13.78
C PRO A 341 -43.18 2.91 -13.87
N PRO A 342 -42.10 2.87 -13.06
CA PRO A 342 -40.97 3.76 -13.25
C PRO A 342 -40.21 3.41 -14.55
N PRO A 343 -39.49 4.36 -15.16
CA PRO A 343 -38.54 4.08 -16.23
C PRO A 343 -37.54 2.99 -15.83
N PHE A 344 -37.08 2.18 -16.78
CA PHE A 344 -36.20 1.02 -16.52
C PHE A 344 -34.95 1.36 -15.70
N SER A 345 -34.24 2.46 -16.01
CA SER A 345 -33.09 2.90 -15.21
C SER A 345 -33.43 3.23 -13.76
N ARG A 346 -34.61 3.83 -13.53
CA ARG A 346 -35.14 4.10 -12.19
C ARG A 346 -35.59 2.81 -11.48
N PHE A 347 -36.15 1.84 -12.22
CA PHE A 347 -36.48 0.52 -11.68
C PHE A 347 -35.23 -0.16 -11.12
N LEU A 348 -34.15 -0.21 -11.89
CA LEU A 348 -32.85 -0.75 -11.45
C LEU A 348 -32.30 0.03 -10.24
N TYR A 349 -32.37 1.37 -10.28
CA TYR A 349 -31.90 2.19 -9.16
C TYR A 349 -32.67 1.90 -7.86
N TYR A 350 -34.00 1.85 -7.91
CA TYR A 350 -34.87 1.70 -6.73
C TYR A 350 -35.06 0.26 -6.26
N ALA A 351 -34.67 -0.75 -7.05
CA ALA A 351 -34.73 -2.16 -6.62
C ALA A 351 -33.92 -2.47 -5.36
N SER A 352 -32.86 -1.70 -5.12
CA SER A 352 -32.11 -1.70 -3.87
C SER A 352 -32.95 -1.48 -2.62
N TYR A 353 -34.03 -0.67 -2.70
CA TYR A 353 -34.99 -0.51 -1.61
C TYR A 353 -35.66 -1.82 -1.18
N HIS A 354 -35.78 -2.81 -2.07
CA HIS A 354 -36.36 -4.08 -1.68
C HIS A 354 -35.33 -5.00 -1.02
N TRP A 355 -34.22 -5.26 -1.72
CA TRP A 355 -33.28 -6.28 -1.27
C TRP A 355 -32.36 -5.84 -0.12
N GLU A 356 -32.17 -4.53 0.11
CA GLU A 356 -31.52 -4.04 1.33
C GLU A 356 -32.36 -4.29 2.60
N TRP A 357 -33.68 -4.49 2.45
CA TRP A 357 -34.62 -4.71 3.56
C TRP A 357 -35.10 -6.15 3.66
N LEU A 358 -34.52 -7.08 2.89
CA LEU A 358 -34.82 -8.50 3.04
C LEU A 358 -34.25 -8.99 4.38
N ASP A 359 -35.05 -9.77 5.10
CA ASP A 359 -34.65 -10.37 6.37
C ASP A 359 -33.40 -11.24 6.19
N GLY A 360 -32.38 -11.04 7.01
CA GLY A 360 -31.08 -11.73 6.89
C GLY A 360 -30.13 -11.22 5.78
N ALA A 361 -30.49 -10.19 5.01
CA ALA A 361 -29.57 -9.56 4.04
C ALA A 361 -28.63 -8.56 4.75
N ASP A 362 -27.47 -9.02 5.22
CA ASP A 362 -26.42 -8.14 5.77
C ASP A 362 -25.50 -7.63 4.65
N ILE A 363 -25.91 -6.54 3.99
CA ILE A 363 -25.16 -5.90 2.90
C ILE A 363 -24.84 -4.44 3.24
N ASP A 364 -23.57 -4.06 3.13
CA ASP A 364 -23.14 -2.69 3.40
C ASP A 364 -23.40 -1.75 2.20
N HIS A 365 -23.47 -0.44 2.46
CA HIS A 365 -23.79 0.56 1.44
C HIS A 365 -22.78 0.65 0.28
N ALA A 366 -21.50 0.32 0.48
CA ALA A 366 -20.55 0.29 -0.62
C ALA A 366 -20.80 -0.93 -1.53
N SER A 367 -21.10 -2.09 -0.94
CA SER A 367 -21.56 -3.27 -1.68
C SER A 367 -22.87 -3.02 -2.44
N VAL A 368 -23.80 -2.25 -1.87
CA VAL A 368 -25.00 -1.76 -2.58
C VAL A 368 -24.60 -0.93 -3.81
N GLY A 369 -23.64 -0.03 -3.66
CA GLY A 369 -23.11 0.77 -4.76
C GLY A 369 -22.45 -0.06 -5.86
N VAL A 370 -21.76 -1.14 -5.51
CA VAL A 370 -21.20 -2.11 -6.48
C VAL A 370 -22.28 -2.78 -7.31
N LEU A 371 -23.32 -3.31 -6.65
CA LEU A 371 -24.43 -4.00 -7.33
C LEU A 371 -25.25 -3.10 -8.27
N ARG A 372 -25.26 -1.79 -7.98
CA ARG A 372 -25.93 -0.76 -8.80
C ARG A 372 -25.03 -0.17 -9.90
N GLY A 373 -23.78 -0.62 -10.01
CA GLY A 373 -22.81 -0.08 -10.96
C GLY A 373 -22.37 1.35 -10.65
N VAL A 374 -22.52 1.82 -9.40
CA VAL A 374 -22.04 3.13 -8.93
C VAL A 374 -20.54 3.07 -8.65
N HIS A 375 -20.06 1.94 -8.09
CA HIS A 375 -18.64 1.68 -7.88
C HIS A 375 -18.13 0.71 -8.95
N ASN A 376 -17.11 1.14 -9.69
CA ASN A 376 -16.39 0.27 -10.61
C ASN A 376 -15.66 -0.81 -9.81
N THR A 377 -15.75 -2.04 -10.29
CA THR A 377 -14.99 -3.20 -9.78
C THR A 377 -14.95 -4.26 -10.87
N VAL A 378 -13.91 -5.09 -10.82
CA VAL A 378 -13.75 -6.27 -11.68
C VAL A 378 -13.56 -7.49 -10.80
N GLY A 379 -14.13 -8.61 -11.21
CA GLY A 379 -13.77 -9.93 -10.69
C GLY A 379 -12.61 -10.55 -11.45
N LEU A 380 -12.33 -11.82 -11.15
CA LEU A 380 -11.38 -12.62 -11.91
C LEU A 380 -11.99 -13.04 -13.26
N SER A 381 -11.16 -13.33 -14.27
CA SER A 381 -11.67 -14.00 -15.48
C SER A 381 -12.24 -15.38 -15.12
N THR A 382 -13.06 -15.96 -16.00
CA THR A 382 -13.66 -17.29 -15.74
C THR A 382 -12.58 -18.37 -15.53
N GLN A 383 -11.48 -18.29 -16.28
CA GLN A 383 -10.35 -19.21 -16.15
C GLN A 383 -9.57 -18.94 -14.85
N ASP A 384 -9.23 -17.69 -14.58
CA ASP A 384 -8.47 -17.32 -13.36
C ASP A 384 -9.24 -17.65 -12.09
N PHE A 385 -10.57 -17.47 -12.07
CA PHE A 385 -11.41 -17.86 -10.94
C PHE A 385 -11.42 -19.38 -10.75
N LYS A 386 -11.43 -20.15 -11.84
CA LYS A 386 -11.35 -21.61 -11.77
C LYS A 386 -9.99 -22.09 -11.27
N HIS A 387 -8.89 -21.46 -11.72
CA HIS A 387 -7.54 -21.73 -11.22
C HIS A 387 -7.41 -21.36 -9.75
N PHE A 388 -7.87 -20.18 -9.34
CA PHE A 388 -7.89 -19.75 -7.94
C PHE A 388 -8.56 -20.77 -7.01
N LEU A 389 -9.66 -21.38 -7.46
CA LEU A 389 -10.41 -22.35 -6.65
C LEU A 389 -9.86 -23.79 -6.68
N ASN A 390 -9.21 -24.21 -7.78
CA ASN A 390 -8.95 -25.64 -8.03
C ASN A 390 -7.50 -25.98 -8.41
N GLN A 391 -6.61 -25.00 -8.62
CA GLN A 391 -5.23 -25.26 -9.02
C GLN A 391 -4.51 -26.06 -7.94
N LYS A 392 -3.79 -27.09 -8.39
CA LYS A 392 -2.98 -27.95 -7.52
C LYS A 392 -1.53 -27.53 -7.56
N TYR A 393 -0.90 -27.60 -6.40
CA TYR A 393 0.51 -27.33 -6.22
C TYR A 393 1.18 -28.55 -5.59
N GLN A 394 2.40 -28.82 -6.03
CA GLN A 394 3.22 -29.92 -5.54
C GLN A 394 4.62 -29.40 -5.25
N TYR A 395 5.16 -29.76 -4.09
CA TYR A 395 6.53 -29.44 -3.73
C TYR A 395 7.52 -30.05 -4.72
N LYS A 396 8.58 -29.30 -5.04
CA LYS A 396 9.69 -29.76 -5.88
C LYS A 396 11.00 -29.72 -5.10
N ASP A 397 11.63 -30.88 -4.93
CA ASP A 397 12.89 -31.00 -4.19
C ASP A 397 14.11 -30.58 -5.04
N GLU A 398 14.24 -29.28 -5.31
CA GLU A 398 15.35 -28.71 -6.06
C GLU A 398 15.90 -27.44 -5.40
N PRO A 399 17.19 -27.37 -5.04
CA PRO A 399 17.78 -26.15 -4.49
C PRO A 399 17.81 -25.04 -5.55
N TYR A 400 17.50 -23.80 -5.15
CA TYR A 400 17.57 -22.64 -6.02
C TYR A 400 18.94 -21.98 -5.95
N ASP A 401 19.61 -21.89 -7.09
CA ASP A 401 20.80 -21.08 -7.24
C ASP A 401 20.40 -19.60 -7.32
N LEU A 402 20.58 -18.90 -6.20
CA LEU A 402 20.31 -17.47 -6.10
C LEU A 402 21.23 -16.64 -6.99
N GLU A 403 22.41 -17.12 -7.44
CA GLU A 403 23.27 -16.34 -8.34
C GLU A 403 22.50 -15.98 -9.62
N HIS A 404 21.71 -16.90 -10.19
CA HIS A 404 20.91 -16.62 -11.40
C HIS A 404 19.78 -15.61 -11.18
N ILE A 405 19.17 -15.60 -9.99
CA ILE A 405 18.09 -14.68 -9.62
C ILE A 405 18.65 -13.29 -9.30
N LEU A 406 19.85 -13.24 -8.72
CA LEU A 406 20.53 -12.00 -8.31
C LEU A 406 21.31 -11.33 -9.45
N THR A 407 21.75 -12.07 -10.47
CA THR A 407 22.65 -11.56 -11.53
C THR A 407 21.94 -10.94 -12.74
N LEU A 408 20.61 -11.02 -12.83
CA LEU A 408 19.83 -10.42 -13.91
C LEU A 408 19.64 -8.90 -13.72
N SER A 409 20.74 -8.17 -13.65
CA SER A 409 20.80 -6.72 -13.82
C SER A 409 21.00 -6.40 -15.30
N ILE A 410 19.93 -5.98 -16.00
CA ILE A 410 20.12 -5.24 -17.26
C ILE A 410 20.75 -3.89 -16.89
N ASN A 411 21.92 -3.65 -17.49
CA ASN A 411 22.79 -2.47 -17.45
C ASN A 411 23.60 -2.25 -16.17
N GLN A 412 24.82 -2.79 -16.21
CA GLN A 412 26.01 -2.16 -15.64
C GLN A 412 26.09 -0.69 -16.08
N ASN A 413 25.65 0.24 -15.22
CA ASN A 413 26.15 1.60 -15.14
C ASN A 413 25.67 2.24 -13.83
N SER A 414 26.13 1.72 -12.70
CA SER A 414 26.11 2.43 -11.42
C SER A 414 27.53 2.46 -10.87
N ILE A 415 28.28 3.45 -11.36
CA ILE A 415 29.58 3.85 -10.84
C ILE A 415 29.44 4.13 -9.35
N ASN A 416 30.30 3.46 -8.57
CA ASN A 416 30.72 3.78 -7.20
C ASN A 416 30.22 5.15 -6.66
N GLN A 417 29.06 5.17 -6.04
CA GLN A 417 28.74 6.24 -5.10
C GLN A 417 29.17 5.77 -3.71
N LYS A 418 30.37 6.21 -3.32
CA LYS A 418 30.72 6.28 -1.90
C LYS A 418 29.66 7.12 -1.21
N GLU A 419 29.14 6.62 -0.09
CA GLU A 419 28.27 7.38 0.81
C GLU A 419 28.96 8.70 1.18
N ALA A 420 28.54 9.79 0.52
CA ALA A 420 28.79 11.12 1.02
C ALA A 420 27.74 11.38 2.11
N PRO A 421 28.12 11.87 3.29
CA PRO A 421 27.16 12.28 4.31
C PRO A 421 26.45 13.53 3.78
N SER A 422 25.28 13.35 3.14
CA SER A 422 24.47 14.49 2.71
C SER A 422 23.85 15.14 3.95
N SER A 423 24.55 16.13 4.48
CA SER A 423 24.01 17.14 5.39
C SER A 423 22.92 17.95 4.66
N SER A 424 21.70 17.43 4.58
CA SER A 424 20.55 18.20 4.09
C SER A 424 19.24 17.76 4.77
N SER A 425 19.29 17.54 6.08
CA SER A 425 18.09 17.56 6.93
C SER A 425 17.62 19.00 7.21
N LYS A 426 17.45 19.82 6.17
CA LYS A 426 16.74 21.10 6.28
C LYS A 426 15.29 20.87 5.83
N LYS A 427 14.41 20.78 6.82
CA LYS A 427 12.97 21.11 6.80
C LYS A 427 12.38 21.21 5.38
N ILE A 428 11.83 20.11 4.90
CA ILE A 428 11.05 20.06 3.66
C ILE A 428 9.71 20.76 3.93
N GLU A 429 9.72 22.09 3.89
CA GLU A 429 8.51 22.90 3.72
C GLU A 429 8.11 22.90 2.24
N VAL A 430 6.81 22.88 2.03
CA VAL A 430 6.10 22.69 0.77
C VAL A 430 6.37 23.84 -0.21
N ARG A 431 7.49 23.80 -0.96
CA ARG A 431 7.69 24.38 -2.30
C ARG A 431 8.75 23.58 -3.06
N LYS A 432 8.35 22.45 -3.65
CA LYS A 432 9.20 21.66 -4.56
C LYS A 432 9.27 22.35 -5.93
N SER A 433 10.49 22.69 -6.37
CA SER A 433 10.89 23.27 -7.66
C SER A 433 10.15 24.54 -8.15
N ASP A 434 10.86 25.67 -8.19
CA ASP A 434 10.39 26.90 -8.83
C ASP A 434 10.37 26.80 -10.37
N LEU A 435 10.77 25.66 -10.96
CA LEU A 435 10.89 25.44 -12.40
C LEU A 435 9.62 25.83 -13.18
N ILE A 436 8.43 25.46 -12.71
CA ILE A 436 7.18 25.78 -13.43
C ILE A 436 6.88 27.29 -13.40
N MET A 437 7.15 27.96 -12.28
CA MET A 437 7.00 29.41 -12.15
C MET A 437 8.01 30.12 -13.07
N ASN A 438 9.23 29.61 -13.12
CA ASN A 438 10.33 30.10 -13.91
C ASN A 438 10.08 29.95 -15.43
N LEU A 439 9.66 28.77 -15.89
CA LEU A 439 9.18 28.56 -17.27
C LEU A 439 8.00 29.47 -17.59
N THR A 440 7.05 29.63 -16.66
CA THR A 440 5.94 30.57 -16.84
C THR A 440 6.41 32.01 -17.08
N LYS A 441 7.44 32.46 -16.37
CA LYS A 441 8.02 33.80 -16.57
C LYS A 441 8.65 33.92 -17.97
N ASP A 442 9.42 32.93 -18.40
CA ASP A 442 10.11 32.97 -19.71
C ASP A 442 9.15 33.01 -20.89
N PHE A 443 8.04 32.25 -20.82
CA PHE A 443 6.99 32.28 -21.83
C PHE A 443 6.27 33.64 -21.85
N LYS A 444 5.99 34.25 -20.68
CA LYS A 444 5.39 35.59 -20.60
C LYS A 444 6.32 36.70 -21.11
N ILE A 445 7.63 36.58 -20.88
CA ILE A 445 8.63 37.51 -21.44
C ILE A 445 8.60 37.45 -22.96
N ASN A 446 8.53 36.23 -23.53
CA ASN A 446 8.44 36.04 -24.98
C ASN A 446 7.18 36.70 -25.57
N GLU A 447 6.03 36.53 -24.92
CA GLU A 447 4.76 37.11 -25.36
C GLU A 447 4.80 38.65 -25.37
N LYS A 448 5.42 39.25 -24.35
CA LYS A 448 5.63 40.71 -24.27
C LYS A 448 6.61 41.21 -25.33
N GLN A 449 7.66 40.45 -25.65
CA GLN A 449 8.65 40.80 -26.67
C GLN A 449 8.02 40.75 -28.08
N ASN A 450 7.24 39.72 -28.39
CA ASN A 450 6.52 39.60 -29.67
C ASN A 450 5.50 40.73 -29.89
N LYS A 451 4.84 41.20 -28.82
CA LYS A 451 3.86 42.31 -28.89
C LYS A 451 4.49 43.70 -29.07
N LYS A 452 5.78 43.89 -28.73
CA LYS A 452 6.43 45.22 -28.70
C LYS A 452 7.48 45.46 -29.80
N LYS A 453 7.78 44.50 -30.70
CA LYS A 453 8.85 44.61 -31.73
C LYS A 453 10.13 45.26 -31.17
N ILE A 454 10.58 44.83 -29.98
CA ILE A 454 11.79 45.38 -29.36
C ILE A 454 13.01 44.68 -29.96
N VAL A 455 13.83 45.43 -30.69
CA VAL A 455 15.12 45.02 -31.25
C VAL A 455 16.19 45.15 -30.15
N GLN A 456 16.29 44.17 -29.25
CA GLN A 456 17.45 44.01 -28.38
C GLN A 456 17.81 42.52 -28.28
N THR A 457 19.11 42.23 -28.38
CA THR A 457 19.79 40.93 -28.26
C THR A 457 19.49 40.26 -26.92
N THR A 458 18.29 39.71 -26.78
CA THR A 458 17.88 38.93 -25.62
C THR A 458 17.85 37.46 -26.03
N TYR A 459 18.22 36.57 -25.10
CA TYR A 459 18.12 35.13 -25.30
C TYR A 459 16.74 34.74 -25.85
N THR A 460 16.69 33.91 -26.89
CA THR A 460 15.45 33.36 -27.43
C THR A 460 14.72 32.51 -26.39
N LEU A 461 13.43 32.20 -26.58
CA LEU A 461 12.71 31.32 -25.64
C LEU A 461 13.40 29.96 -25.50
N ILE A 462 13.92 29.40 -26.60
CA ILE A 462 14.67 28.14 -26.61
C ILE A 462 15.96 28.27 -25.79
N GLU A 463 16.74 29.32 -26.01
CA GLU A 463 17.98 29.58 -25.25
C GLU A 463 17.70 29.78 -23.75
N ARG A 464 16.60 30.44 -23.38
CA ARG A 464 16.20 30.59 -21.98
C ARG A 464 15.87 29.23 -21.34
N VAL A 465 15.17 28.36 -22.06
CA VAL A 465 14.85 27.00 -21.57
C VAL A 465 16.11 26.12 -21.52
N GLN A 466 17.02 26.23 -22.50
CA GLN A 466 18.33 25.54 -22.48
C GLN A 466 19.19 26.00 -21.31
N LYS A 467 19.25 27.30 -21.03
CA LYS A 467 19.96 27.84 -19.86
C LYS A 467 19.37 27.34 -18.55
N ARG A 468 18.06 27.05 -18.51
CA ARG A 468 17.46 26.38 -17.34
C ARG A 468 17.87 24.93 -17.25
N TYR A 469 17.98 24.22 -18.37
CA TYR A 469 18.46 22.83 -18.38
C TYR A 469 19.83 22.69 -17.68
N GLU A 470 20.71 23.67 -17.85
CA GLU A 470 22.02 23.71 -17.17
C GLU A 470 21.94 23.99 -15.66
N GLN A 471 20.81 24.46 -15.15
CA GLN A 471 20.62 24.86 -13.73
C GLN A 471 20.02 23.75 -12.85
N TYR A 472 19.45 22.70 -13.45
CA TYR A 472 18.76 21.64 -12.71
C TYR A 472 19.43 20.29 -13.00
N ASP A 473 19.73 19.54 -11.94
CA ASP A 473 20.39 18.24 -12.02
C ASP A 473 19.44 17.04 -11.93
N ASP A 474 18.26 17.20 -11.32
CA ASP A 474 17.29 16.12 -11.12
C ASP A 474 16.70 15.61 -12.44
N LEU A 475 16.61 14.29 -12.57
CA LEU A 475 16.13 13.63 -13.79
C LEU A 475 14.69 14.04 -14.15
N SER A 476 13.84 14.30 -13.16
CA SER A 476 12.44 14.70 -13.36
C SER A 476 12.33 16.08 -14.01
N GLU A 477 13.20 17.00 -13.59
CA GLU A 477 13.28 18.36 -14.11
C GLU A 477 13.87 18.34 -15.52
N LYS A 478 14.92 17.54 -15.76
CA LYS A 478 15.52 17.34 -17.08
C LYS A 478 14.55 16.73 -18.08
N ILE A 479 13.79 15.70 -17.71
CA ILE A 479 12.75 15.09 -18.57
C ILE A 479 11.71 16.13 -18.98
N LEU A 480 11.22 16.94 -18.03
CA LEU A 480 10.23 17.97 -18.31
C LEU A 480 10.78 19.06 -19.23
N LEU A 481 11.99 19.57 -18.96
CA LEU A 481 12.65 20.59 -19.77
C LEU A 481 12.93 20.11 -21.19
N ASP A 482 13.44 18.88 -21.33
CA ASP A 482 13.68 18.26 -22.62
C ASP A 482 12.41 18.02 -23.42
N TRP A 483 11.34 17.60 -22.76
CA TRP A 483 10.04 17.47 -23.41
C TRP A 483 9.55 18.83 -23.91
N VAL A 484 9.68 19.90 -23.11
CA VAL A 484 9.35 21.27 -23.53
C VAL A 484 10.19 21.73 -24.72
N LEU A 485 11.52 21.51 -24.69
CA LEU A 485 12.42 21.80 -25.81
C LEU A 485 12.00 21.02 -27.08
N SER A 486 11.61 19.76 -26.93
CA SER A 486 11.12 18.94 -28.05
C SER A 486 9.83 19.48 -28.67
N LEU A 487 8.97 20.15 -27.88
CA LEU A 487 7.75 20.79 -28.38
C LEU A 487 8.04 22.11 -29.08
N LEU A 488 9.02 22.88 -28.59
CA LEU A 488 9.47 24.15 -29.18
C LEU A 488 10.22 23.96 -30.50
N ASN A 489 10.98 22.86 -30.64
CA ASN A 489 11.84 22.59 -31.81
C ASN A 489 11.13 21.85 -32.97
N ARG A 490 9.81 21.64 -32.92
CA ARG A 490 9.07 21.02 -34.04
C ARG A 490 9.04 21.96 -35.26
N LYS A 491 9.02 21.41 -36.47
CA LYS A 491 8.88 22.19 -37.72
C LYS A 491 7.52 22.91 -37.77
N GLU A 492 7.52 24.17 -38.21
CA GLU A 492 6.45 25.17 -38.05
C GLU A 492 5.03 24.71 -38.44
N SER A 493 4.86 23.75 -39.36
CA SER A 493 3.53 23.28 -39.78
C SER A 493 2.83 22.33 -38.79
N LYS A 494 3.51 21.83 -37.75
CA LYS A 494 2.94 20.92 -36.72
C LYS A 494 3.26 21.30 -35.26
N SER A 495 3.82 22.49 -35.04
CA SER A 495 4.24 22.93 -33.72
C SER A 495 3.08 23.54 -32.92
N PRO A 496 2.84 23.09 -31.67
CA PRO A 496 1.86 23.74 -30.82
C PRO A 496 2.29 25.19 -30.51
N SER A 497 1.33 26.12 -30.41
CA SER A 497 1.63 27.51 -30.06
C SER A 497 2.30 27.62 -28.69
N ASN A 498 3.09 28.67 -28.47
CA ASN A 498 3.74 28.93 -27.17
C ASN A 498 2.72 28.95 -26.00
N GLU A 499 1.51 29.45 -26.25
CA GLU A 499 0.39 29.44 -25.29
C GLU A 499 -0.08 28.01 -24.98
N SER A 500 -0.14 27.14 -25.99
CA SER A 500 -0.49 25.73 -25.83
C SER A 500 0.57 24.98 -25.03
N ILE A 501 1.86 25.20 -25.33
CA ILE A 501 2.97 24.58 -24.58
C ILE A 501 2.94 25.03 -23.11
N LEU A 502 2.76 26.33 -22.86
CA LEU A 502 2.60 26.86 -21.49
C LEU A 502 1.38 26.25 -20.78
N LYS A 503 0.27 26.05 -21.49
CA LYS A 503 -0.90 25.34 -20.97
C LYS A 503 -0.55 23.89 -20.61
N TYR A 504 0.22 23.17 -21.43
CA TYR A 504 0.65 21.80 -21.14
C TYR A 504 1.51 21.74 -19.88
N ILE A 505 2.53 22.61 -19.78
CA ILE A 505 3.42 22.71 -18.62
C ILE A 505 2.61 22.97 -17.33
N ARG A 506 1.68 23.92 -17.36
CA ARG A 506 0.82 24.21 -16.19
C ARG A 506 -0.16 23.10 -15.87
N THR A 507 -0.55 22.32 -16.87
CA THR A 507 -1.51 21.23 -16.67
C THR A 507 -0.87 20.09 -15.92
N ILE A 508 0.32 19.61 -16.30
CA ILE A 508 0.91 18.39 -15.70
C ILE A 508 2.21 18.61 -14.93
N GLY A 509 2.88 19.74 -15.13
CA GLY A 509 4.25 19.94 -14.65
C GLY A 509 4.36 20.06 -13.13
N TYR A 510 3.38 20.69 -12.46
CA TYR A 510 3.39 20.78 -11.00
C TYR A 510 3.21 19.40 -10.36
N GLU A 511 2.24 18.60 -10.84
CA GLU A 511 2.01 17.27 -10.30
C GLU A 511 3.14 16.32 -10.66
N TRP A 512 3.67 16.36 -11.89
CA TRP A 512 4.85 15.59 -12.27
C TRP A 512 5.98 15.82 -11.25
N LEU A 513 6.47 17.06 -11.11
CA LEU A 513 7.58 17.37 -10.21
C LEU A 513 7.24 17.06 -8.75
N TYR A 514 6.00 17.28 -8.32
CA TYR A 514 5.58 16.95 -6.96
C TYR A 514 5.76 15.46 -6.63
N PHE A 515 5.43 14.58 -7.58
CA PHE A 515 5.50 13.13 -7.42
C PHE A 515 6.85 12.51 -7.81
N THR A 516 7.64 13.14 -8.69
CA THR A 516 8.86 12.54 -9.25
C THR A 516 10.17 13.16 -8.80
N THR A 517 10.21 14.40 -8.32
CA THR A 517 11.48 15.00 -7.86
C THR A 517 12.14 14.15 -6.78
N ALA A 518 13.45 13.90 -6.93
CA ALA A 518 14.28 13.00 -6.13
C ALA A 518 13.89 11.51 -6.19
N GLN A 519 13.18 11.08 -7.23
CA GLN A 519 12.90 9.66 -7.50
C GLN A 519 13.89 9.09 -8.54
N PRO A 520 14.30 7.82 -8.40
CA PRO A 520 15.20 7.16 -9.35
C PRO A 520 14.43 6.63 -10.57
N LEU A 521 13.92 7.52 -11.42
CA LEU A 521 13.02 7.19 -12.54
C LEU A 521 13.64 6.27 -13.59
N ASP A 522 14.96 6.23 -13.68
CA ASP A 522 15.76 5.45 -14.62
C ASP A 522 15.72 3.94 -14.38
N ILE A 523 15.46 3.52 -13.15
CA ILE A 523 15.35 2.10 -12.75
C ILE A 523 13.91 1.65 -12.50
N TRP A 524 12.93 2.52 -12.76
CA TRP A 524 11.53 2.20 -12.50
C TRP A 524 10.98 1.18 -13.51
N SER A 525 10.11 0.28 -13.03
CA SER A 525 9.40 -0.66 -13.90
C SER A 525 8.17 -0.03 -14.57
N GLU A 526 7.59 -0.72 -15.56
CA GLU A 526 6.34 -0.33 -16.22
C GLU A 526 5.24 -0.05 -15.18
N GLU A 527 5.07 -0.96 -14.22
CA GLU A 527 4.04 -0.86 -13.19
C GLU A 527 4.21 0.36 -12.28
N GLU A 528 5.46 0.74 -11.96
CA GLU A 528 5.72 1.88 -11.08
C GLU A 528 5.36 3.21 -11.74
N PHE A 529 5.57 3.30 -13.05
CA PHE A 529 5.10 4.44 -13.83
C PHE A 529 3.58 4.42 -13.98
N GLU A 530 2.95 3.26 -14.23
CA GLU A 530 1.49 3.14 -14.27
C GLU A 530 0.85 3.60 -12.95
N GLU A 531 1.36 3.13 -11.81
CA GLU A 531 0.94 3.58 -10.48
C GLU A 531 1.16 5.09 -10.29
N LEU A 532 2.33 5.63 -10.67
CA LEU A 532 2.61 7.07 -10.60
C LEU A 532 1.58 7.89 -11.37
N TYR A 533 1.28 7.50 -12.60
CA TYR A 533 0.35 8.27 -13.42
C TYR A 533 -1.07 8.22 -12.85
N GLU A 534 -1.48 7.09 -12.31
CA GLU A 534 -2.76 6.98 -11.59
C GLU A 534 -2.79 7.83 -10.32
N ASP A 535 -1.70 7.86 -9.53
CA ASP A 535 -1.56 8.72 -8.35
C ASP A 535 -1.69 10.22 -8.72
N ILE A 536 -1.02 10.63 -9.80
CA ILE A 536 -1.08 12.01 -10.32
C ILE A 536 -2.52 12.35 -10.71
N LEU A 537 -3.19 11.47 -11.46
CA LEU A 537 -4.54 11.70 -11.96
C LEU A 537 -5.56 11.71 -10.81
N GLU A 538 -5.36 10.86 -9.79
CA GLU A 538 -6.15 10.87 -8.56
C GLU A 538 -6.00 12.16 -7.78
N TYR A 539 -4.76 12.57 -7.53
CA TYR A 539 -4.48 13.78 -6.78
C TYR A 539 -5.13 14.99 -7.46
N LYS A 540 -5.15 14.99 -8.79
CA LYS A 540 -5.85 16.02 -9.55
C LYS A 540 -7.37 15.94 -9.40
N ALA A 541 -7.95 14.75 -9.48
CA ALA A 541 -9.39 14.56 -9.33
C ALA A 541 -9.88 14.91 -7.92
N VAL A 542 -9.21 14.39 -6.89
CA VAL A 542 -9.67 14.45 -5.50
C VAL A 542 -9.17 15.71 -4.78
N VAL A 543 -7.87 16.01 -4.87
CA VAL A 543 -7.25 17.11 -4.11
C VAL A 543 -7.36 18.43 -4.86
N ARG A 544 -7.20 18.43 -6.19
CA ARG A 544 -7.34 19.64 -7.02
C ARG A 544 -8.75 19.86 -7.56
N ASN A 545 -9.67 18.92 -7.34
CA ASN A 545 -11.04 18.93 -7.86
C ASN A 545 -11.10 19.18 -9.37
N ASN A 546 -10.15 18.60 -10.12
CA ASN A 546 -10.06 18.73 -11.57
C ASN A 546 -10.89 17.63 -12.25
N THR A 547 -11.90 18.04 -13.01
CA THR A 547 -12.84 17.15 -13.70
C THR A 547 -12.31 16.59 -15.01
N ASP A 548 -11.21 17.13 -15.58
CA ASP A 548 -10.62 16.70 -16.86
C ASP A 548 -9.32 15.90 -16.67
N THR A 549 -9.47 14.70 -16.11
CA THR A 549 -8.38 13.73 -15.95
C THR A 549 -7.91 13.16 -17.29
N GLY A 550 -8.81 13.02 -18.28
CA GLY A 550 -8.48 12.48 -19.60
C GLY A 550 -7.50 13.35 -20.39
N TYR A 551 -7.65 14.67 -20.38
CA TYR A 551 -6.68 15.58 -20.99
C TYR A 551 -5.31 15.50 -20.30
N SER A 552 -5.31 15.46 -18.96
CA SER A 552 -4.08 15.31 -18.18
C SER A 552 -3.35 14.00 -18.49
N ALA A 553 -4.08 12.89 -18.62
CA ALA A 553 -3.53 11.58 -18.95
C ALA A 553 -2.89 11.56 -20.34
N ASN A 554 -3.52 12.20 -21.33
CA ASN A 554 -2.95 12.31 -22.69
C ASN A 554 -1.64 13.11 -22.72
N LEU A 555 -1.52 14.17 -21.91
CA LEU A 555 -0.29 14.95 -21.80
C LEU A 555 0.82 14.15 -21.10
N LEU A 556 0.50 13.46 -19.99
CA LEU A 556 1.44 12.56 -19.32
C LEU A 556 1.92 11.45 -20.26
N LYS A 557 1.01 10.87 -21.05
CA LYS A 557 1.36 9.90 -22.12
C LYS A 557 2.31 10.49 -23.14
N SER A 558 2.06 11.71 -23.60
CA SER A 558 2.94 12.36 -24.57
C SER A 558 4.34 12.62 -24.00
N MET A 559 4.44 13.01 -22.72
CA MET A 559 5.71 13.23 -22.05
C MET A 559 6.44 11.91 -21.79
N HIS A 560 5.74 10.86 -21.36
CA HIS A 560 6.33 9.54 -21.14
C HIS A 560 6.81 8.89 -22.43
N ASN A 561 6.05 8.98 -23.52
CA ASN A 561 6.50 8.46 -24.82
C ASN A 561 7.77 9.17 -25.29
N PHE A 562 7.90 10.48 -25.02
CA PHE A 562 9.14 11.21 -25.27
C PHE A 562 10.28 10.69 -24.37
N ALA A 563 10.01 10.51 -23.07
CA ALA A 563 10.99 10.04 -22.11
C ALA A 563 11.43 8.58 -22.38
N LYS A 564 10.53 7.70 -22.82
CA LYS A 564 10.83 6.35 -23.32
C LYS A 564 11.86 6.40 -24.44
N SER A 565 11.64 7.23 -25.46
CA SER A 565 12.55 7.31 -26.61
C SER A 565 13.89 7.95 -26.27
N LYS A 566 13.95 8.95 -25.38
CA LYS A 566 15.18 9.69 -25.07
C LYS A 566 15.98 9.11 -23.90
N TYR A 567 15.30 8.58 -22.89
CA TYR A 567 15.88 8.12 -21.62
C TYR A 567 15.76 6.61 -21.40
N ASN A 568 15.28 5.85 -22.40
CA ASN A 568 15.10 4.40 -22.34
C ASN A 568 14.18 3.93 -21.20
N LEU A 569 13.18 4.73 -20.83
CA LEU A 569 12.16 4.35 -19.85
C LEU A 569 11.29 3.20 -20.38
N PRO A 570 10.71 2.35 -19.50
CA PRO A 570 9.84 1.26 -19.92
C PRO A 570 8.61 1.76 -20.69
N SER A 571 8.08 0.89 -21.56
CA SER A 571 6.77 1.11 -22.15
C SER A 571 5.71 1.11 -21.06
N VAL A 572 4.72 1.99 -21.13
CA VAL A 572 3.69 2.15 -20.10
C VAL A 572 2.32 2.23 -20.77
N ASN A 573 1.35 1.51 -20.23
CA ASN A 573 -0.01 1.56 -20.73
C ASN A 573 -0.81 2.67 -20.04
N PHE A 574 -1.04 3.77 -20.76
CA PHE A 574 -1.87 4.86 -20.28
C PHE A 574 -3.36 4.54 -20.42
N GLN A 575 -3.91 3.91 -19.39
CA GLN A 575 -5.28 3.40 -19.39
C GLN A 575 -6.36 4.51 -19.51
N GLN A 576 -6.11 5.71 -19.01
CA GLN A 576 -7.06 6.84 -19.12
C GLN A 576 -6.99 7.60 -20.48
N SER A 577 -6.04 7.27 -21.37
CA SER A 577 -5.89 7.92 -22.67
C SER A 577 -6.84 7.28 -23.71
N LYS A 578 -8.02 7.88 -23.91
CA LYS A 578 -9.02 7.57 -24.95
C LYS A 578 -9.72 6.19 -24.92
N ASN A 579 -9.13 5.12 -24.39
CA ASN A 579 -9.60 3.73 -24.63
C ASN A 579 -10.17 3.02 -23.39
N GLY A 580 -10.46 3.75 -22.31
CA GLY A 580 -10.99 3.18 -21.06
C GLY A 580 -9.95 2.38 -20.25
N ARG A 581 -10.27 2.16 -18.97
CA ARG A 581 -9.39 1.56 -17.96
C ARG A 581 -9.44 0.03 -17.99
N ARG A 582 -8.27 -0.63 -18.00
CA ARG A 582 -8.15 -2.10 -17.94
C ARG A 582 -7.43 -2.50 -16.64
N VAL A 583 -8.17 -3.04 -15.69
CA VAL A 583 -7.61 -3.49 -14.42
C VAL A 583 -7.10 -4.92 -14.56
N ARG A 584 -5.84 -5.19 -14.20
CA ARG A 584 -5.35 -6.57 -14.10
C ARG A 584 -5.98 -7.19 -12.85
N ALA A 585 -6.83 -8.19 -13.03
CA ALA A 585 -7.47 -8.92 -11.94
C ALA A 585 -6.70 -10.21 -11.70
N GLU A 586 -5.82 -10.23 -10.70
CA GLU A 586 -5.04 -11.40 -10.31
C GLU A 586 -5.10 -11.58 -8.79
N LEU A 587 -5.26 -12.82 -8.34
CA LEU A 587 -5.29 -13.19 -6.92
C LEU A 587 -4.46 -14.45 -6.70
N ILE A 588 -3.74 -14.49 -5.59
CA ILE A 588 -2.93 -15.63 -5.18
C ILE A 588 -3.78 -16.46 -4.22
N SER A 589 -4.10 -17.69 -4.63
CA SER A 589 -4.91 -18.57 -3.78
C SER A 589 -4.18 -18.92 -2.48
N PRO A 590 -4.91 -19.21 -1.40
CA PRO A 590 -4.28 -19.66 -0.17
C PRO A 590 -3.38 -20.90 -0.35
N GLN A 591 -3.78 -21.83 -1.21
CA GLN A 591 -3.00 -23.02 -1.56
C GLN A 591 -1.68 -22.63 -2.24
N ALA A 592 -1.73 -21.67 -3.18
CA ALA A 592 -0.53 -21.13 -3.82
C ALA A 592 0.39 -20.48 -2.79
N TYR A 593 -0.16 -19.64 -1.90
CA TYR A 593 0.59 -18.97 -0.86
C TYR A 593 1.33 -19.95 0.06
N HIS A 594 0.64 -20.96 0.61
CA HIS A 594 1.27 -21.95 1.47
C HIS A 594 2.36 -22.74 0.74
N SER A 595 2.11 -23.09 -0.53
CA SER A 595 3.09 -23.81 -1.36
C SER A 595 4.31 -22.95 -1.71
N ILE A 596 4.11 -21.64 -1.95
CA ILE A 596 5.20 -20.68 -2.16
C ILE A 596 6.09 -20.60 -0.92
N ILE A 597 5.50 -20.44 0.27
CA ILE A 597 6.27 -20.36 1.52
C ILE A 597 7.04 -21.65 1.78
N THR A 598 6.40 -22.80 1.60
CA THR A 598 7.05 -24.12 1.77
C THR A 598 8.22 -24.28 0.81
N GLN A 599 8.00 -24.03 -0.48
CA GLN A 599 9.06 -24.09 -1.48
C GLN A 599 10.22 -23.14 -1.18
N ILE A 600 9.95 -21.93 -0.70
CA ILE A 600 11.00 -20.98 -0.31
C ILE A 600 11.81 -21.52 0.87
N LEU A 601 11.15 -22.00 1.92
CA LEU A 601 11.82 -22.49 3.13
C LEU A 601 12.69 -23.73 2.88
N ASP A 602 12.32 -24.57 1.91
CA ASP A 602 13.03 -25.82 1.65
C ASP A 602 14.08 -25.70 0.52
N SER A 603 13.86 -24.80 -0.46
CA SER A 603 14.70 -24.71 -1.67
C SER A 603 15.61 -23.51 -1.73
N VAL A 604 15.33 -22.43 -0.99
CA VAL A 604 16.25 -21.29 -0.90
C VAL A 604 17.36 -21.61 0.09
N ASP A 605 18.52 -20.99 -0.10
CA ASP A 605 19.65 -21.13 0.82
C ASP A 605 19.26 -20.81 2.28
N ILE A 606 19.77 -21.60 3.22
CA ILE A 606 19.47 -21.53 4.66
C ILE A 606 19.71 -20.14 5.29
N LEU A 607 20.63 -19.35 4.74
CA LEU A 607 20.89 -17.99 5.21
C LEU A 607 19.81 -17.00 4.79
N GLU A 608 19.16 -17.22 3.65
CA GLU A 608 18.23 -16.25 3.05
C GLU A 608 16.77 -16.74 3.06
N GLN A 609 16.53 -18.03 3.27
CA GLN A 609 15.20 -18.65 3.21
C GLN A 609 14.20 -17.97 4.16
N GLU A 610 14.63 -17.65 5.39
CA GLU A 610 13.76 -17.00 6.37
C GLU A 610 13.43 -15.55 5.97
N MET A 611 14.41 -14.82 5.41
CA MET A 611 14.23 -13.45 4.93
C MET A 611 13.22 -13.43 3.77
N PHE A 612 13.38 -14.32 2.78
CA PHE A 612 12.44 -14.41 1.66
C PHE A 612 11.06 -14.89 2.11
N ALA A 613 10.98 -15.90 2.96
CA ALA A 613 9.69 -16.35 3.52
C ALA A 613 8.99 -15.20 4.24
N LEU A 614 9.72 -14.43 5.05
CA LEU A 614 9.17 -13.25 5.74
C LEU A 614 8.66 -12.19 4.76
N LEU A 615 9.40 -11.92 3.68
CA LEU A 615 9.00 -10.96 2.65
C LEU A 615 7.66 -11.34 2.01
N PHE A 616 7.49 -12.63 1.67
CA PHE A 616 6.26 -13.14 1.06
C PHE A 616 5.09 -13.22 2.07
N ILE A 617 5.36 -13.54 3.34
CA ILE A 617 4.37 -13.47 4.43
C ILE A 617 3.85 -12.04 4.58
N LEU A 618 4.75 -11.06 4.69
CA LEU A 618 4.36 -9.68 4.88
C LEU A 618 3.56 -9.14 3.70
N VAL A 619 3.98 -9.38 2.45
CA VAL A 619 3.25 -8.87 1.28
C VAL A 619 1.85 -9.52 1.15
N TYR A 620 1.71 -10.82 1.44
CA TYR A 620 0.44 -11.54 1.37
C TYR A 620 -0.57 -11.04 2.42
N ARG A 621 -0.11 -10.80 3.66
CA ARG A 621 -0.97 -10.38 4.78
C ARG A 621 -1.28 -8.89 4.80
N THR A 622 -0.30 -8.06 4.42
CA THR A 622 -0.39 -6.60 4.60
C THR A 622 -0.66 -5.83 3.31
N GLY A 623 -0.38 -6.43 2.14
CA GLY A 623 -0.49 -5.76 0.85
C GLY A 623 0.44 -4.56 0.67
N MET A 624 1.49 -4.43 1.49
CA MET A 624 2.49 -3.37 1.34
C MET A 624 3.11 -3.39 -0.07
N ARG A 625 3.35 -2.22 -0.66
CA ARG A 625 3.98 -2.18 -1.99
C ARG A 625 5.43 -2.70 -1.89
N LYS A 626 5.94 -3.27 -2.98
CA LYS A 626 7.29 -3.87 -3.06
C LYS A 626 8.38 -2.97 -2.46
N LYS A 627 8.47 -1.71 -2.90
CA LYS A 627 9.44 -0.73 -2.37
C LYS A 627 9.21 -0.35 -0.89
N GLU A 628 7.99 -0.48 -0.37
CA GLU A 628 7.73 -0.27 1.07
C GLU A 628 8.29 -1.41 1.91
N LEU A 629 8.22 -2.64 1.39
CA LEU A 629 8.82 -3.81 2.03
C LEU A 629 10.34 -3.73 1.96
N LEU A 630 10.91 -3.60 0.76
CA LEU A 630 12.37 -3.58 0.56
C LEU A 630 13.05 -2.43 1.31
N GLY A 631 12.38 -1.28 1.41
CA GLY A 631 12.86 -0.13 2.17
C GLY A 631 12.68 -0.23 3.69
N LEU A 632 12.08 -1.29 4.24
CA LEU A 632 11.76 -1.39 5.65
C LEU A 632 13.03 -1.54 6.52
N LYS A 633 13.12 -0.77 7.61
CA LYS A 633 14.22 -0.84 8.58
C LYS A 633 13.77 -1.36 9.94
N TYR A 634 14.72 -1.85 10.75
CA TYR A 634 14.41 -2.33 12.10
C TYR A 634 13.81 -1.25 13.02
N ASN A 635 14.27 0.00 12.88
CA ASN A 635 13.75 1.16 13.62
C ASN A 635 12.38 1.66 13.13
N ASP A 636 11.81 1.05 12.08
CA ASP A 636 10.42 1.27 11.65
C ASP A 636 9.44 0.36 12.42
N ILE A 637 9.92 -0.59 13.23
CA ILE A 637 9.10 -1.51 14.02
C ILE A 637 8.83 -0.91 15.41
N GLU A 638 7.56 -0.67 15.71
CA GLU A 638 7.06 -0.28 17.02
C GLU A 638 6.45 -1.49 17.74
N GLY A 639 6.37 -1.45 19.08
CA GLY A 639 5.63 -2.46 19.85
C GLY A 639 6.24 -3.86 19.91
N LEU A 640 7.50 -4.03 19.46
CA LEU A 640 8.21 -5.32 19.46
C LEU A 640 8.35 -5.91 20.89
N LYS A 641 8.54 -5.07 21.91
CA LYS A 641 8.68 -5.49 23.32
C LYS A 641 7.36 -5.86 24.00
N THR A 642 6.23 -5.41 23.46
CA THR A 642 4.90 -5.56 24.07
C THR A 642 4.04 -6.59 23.33
N ALA A 643 4.64 -7.42 22.47
CA ALA A 643 3.96 -8.43 21.63
C ALA A 643 2.83 -7.86 20.74
N VAL A 644 2.85 -6.54 20.47
CA VAL A 644 1.91 -5.86 19.57
C VAL A 644 2.67 -5.14 18.46
N PRO A 645 3.52 -5.85 17.69
CA PRO A 645 4.37 -5.19 16.72
C PRO A 645 3.53 -4.51 15.62
N SER A 646 3.94 -3.31 15.26
CA SER A 646 3.41 -2.55 14.14
C SER A 646 4.56 -1.96 13.33
N VAL A 647 4.37 -1.86 12.03
CA VAL A 647 5.35 -1.24 11.14
C VAL A 647 4.91 0.16 10.78
N VAL A 648 5.78 1.14 10.98
CA VAL A 648 5.57 2.54 10.59
C VAL A 648 6.20 2.76 9.23
N ILE A 649 5.33 2.92 8.24
CA ILE A 649 5.74 3.24 6.88
C ILE A 649 6.09 4.73 6.82
N ARG A 650 7.36 5.05 6.56
CA ARG A 650 7.84 6.44 6.42
C ARG A 650 8.87 6.58 5.29
N PRO A 651 9.07 7.78 4.74
CA PRO A 651 10.14 8.04 3.78
C PRO A 651 11.54 7.74 4.37
N ASN A 652 12.41 7.21 3.53
CA ASN A 652 13.83 7.02 3.82
C ASN A 652 14.69 7.15 2.54
N SER A 653 16.00 6.93 2.64
CA SER A 653 16.95 7.09 1.53
C SER A 653 16.72 6.13 0.36
N TYR A 654 16.21 4.93 0.62
CA TYR A 654 15.81 3.97 -0.43
C TYR A 654 14.45 4.31 -1.04
N ARG A 655 13.62 5.03 -0.26
CA ARG A 655 12.23 5.32 -0.60
C ARG A 655 11.85 6.76 -0.23
N PRO A 656 12.02 7.72 -1.15
CA PRO A 656 11.42 9.03 -0.97
C PRO A 656 9.89 8.91 -1.18
N THR A 657 9.07 9.18 -0.16
CA THR A 657 7.60 9.04 -0.30
C THR A 657 6.97 10.20 -1.08
N LYS A 658 5.99 9.86 -1.92
CA LYS A 658 5.22 10.77 -2.78
C LYS A 658 4.38 11.80 -2.00
N THR A 659 3.83 11.46 -0.82
CA THR A 659 2.92 12.33 -0.03
C THR A 659 2.92 12.01 1.48
N GLN A 660 2.43 12.93 2.33
CA GLN A 660 2.22 12.69 3.77
C GLN A 660 1.17 11.61 4.07
N SER A 661 0.21 11.39 3.16
CA SER A 661 -0.75 10.27 3.22
C SER A 661 -0.14 8.89 3.00
N SER A 662 1.12 8.82 2.55
CA SER A 662 1.88 7.57 2.45
C SER A 662 2.43 7.10 3.80
N ILE A 663 2.48 8.01 4.79
CA ILE A 663 2.93 7.69 6.16
C ILE A 663 1.77 7.04 6.89
N ARG A 664 1.95 5.78 7.30
CA ARG A 664 0.89 5.00 7.95
C ARG A 664 1.46 3.93 8.85
N ARG A 665 0.65 3.48 9.81
CA ARG A 665 0.96 2.35 10.67
C ARG A 665 0.27 1.10 10.15
N VAL A 666 1.01 0.01 9.99
CA VAL A 666 0.50 -1.31 9.60
C VAL A 666 0.53 -2.21 10.83
N PRO A 667 -0.63 -2.62 11.38
CA PRO A 667 -0.70 -3.40 12.62
C PRO A 667 -0.39 -4.88 12.38
N LEU A 668 0.89 -5.26 12.40
CA LEU A 668 1.30 -6.65 12.13
C LEU A 668 0.69 -7.65 13.13
N PHE A 669 0.57 -7.26 14.39
CA PHE A 669 -0.07 -8.08 15.43
C PHE A 669 -1.51 -8.50 15.10
N ALA A 670 -2.20 -7.69 14.28
CA ALA A 670 -3.57 -7.96 13.86
C ALA A 670 -3.61 -8.82 12.59
N LEU A 671 -2.75 -8.47 11.63
CA LEU A 671 -2.77 -8.99 10.25
C LEU A 671 -2.07 -10.34 10.10
N LEU A 672 -0.98 -10.59 10.83
CA LEU A 672 -0.28 -11.87 10.78
C LEU A 672 -1.03 -12.94 11.59
N LYS A 673 -0.97 -14.19 11.13
CA LYS A 673 -1.40 -15.32 11.96
C LYS A 673 -0.47 -15.51 13.16
N PRO A 674 -0.89 -16.17 14.25
CA PRO A 674 -0.07 -16.33 15.44
C PRO A 674 1.33 -16.93 15.16
N ASN A 675 1.40 -17.97 14.32
CA ASN A 675 2.68 -18.59 13.94
C ASN A 675 3.54 -17.67 13.07
N GLU A 676 2.94 -16.94 12.13
CA GLU A 676 3.63 -15.95 11.28
C GLU A 676 4.13 -14.74 12.09
N LEU A 677 3.34 -14.28 13.07
CA LEU A 677 3.70 -13.21 13.98
C LEU A 677 4.89 -13.61 14.85
N ASN A 678 4.87 -14.83 15.39
CA ASN A 678 5.99 -15.38 16.14
C ASN A 678 7.24 -15.49 15.25
N PHE A 679 7.10 -15.99 14.03
CA PHE A 679 8.19 -16.05 13.05
C PHE A 679 8.79 -14.65 12.77
N PHE A 680 7.94 -13.64 12.53
CA PHE A 680 8.37 -12.25 12.37
C PHE A 680 9.14 -11.73 13.59
N ILE A 681 8.59 -11.91 14.80
CA ILE A 681 9.23 -11.44 16.04
C ILE A 681 10.61 -12.08 16.20
N ASN A 682 10.69 -13.40 16.01
CA ASN A 682 11.92 -14.16 16.18
C ASN A 682 12.98 -13.78 15.14
N PHE A 683 12.60 -13.63 13.88
CA PHE A 683 13.49 -13.17 12.81
C PHE A 683 14.04 -11.77 13.13
N VAL A 684 13.16 -10.84 13.51
CA VAL A 684 13.56 -9.46 13.83
C VAL A 684 14.50 -9.41 15.03
N GLN A 685 14.17 -10.11 16.12
CA GLN A 685 15.01 -10.12 17.33
C GLN A 685 16.38 -10.75 17.08
N SER A 686 16.45 -11.80 16.24
CA SER A 686 17.70 -12.48 15.93
C SER A 686 18.62 -11.68 15.00
N ASN A 687 18.08 -10.78 14.18
CA ASN A 687 18.84 -10.09 13.12
C ASN A 687 19.02 -8.57 13.33
N ILE A 688 18.37 -7.94 14.31
CA ILE A 688 18.52 -6.50 14.59
C ILE A 688 19.96 -6.10 14.97
N GLY A 689 20.66 -6.95 15.73
CA GLY A 689 21.99 -6.67 16.28
C GLY A 689 22.06 -5.39 17.11
N ASP A 690 23.24 -4.76 17.16
CA ASP A 690 23.49 -3.55 17.97
C ASP A 690 22.94 -2.23 17.34
N SER A 691 22.54 -2.23 16.07
CA SER A 691 22.06 -1.02 15.37
C SER A 691 20.76 -1.27 14.61
N SER A 692 19.73 -0.52 15.00
CA SER A 692 18.39 -0.61 14.42
C SER A 692 18.20 0.19 13.12
N ASN A 693 19.22 0.90 12.62
CA ASN A 693 19.12 1.70 11.38
C ASN A 693 19.39 0.90 10.10
N LYS A 694 19.47 -0.42 10.20
CA LYS A 694 19.68 -1.34 9.08
C LYS A 694 18.36 -1.70 8.41
N PHE A 695 18.42 -2.00 7.11
CA PHE A 695 17.29 -2.57 6.37
C PHE A 695 17.03 -4.02 6.83
N ILE A 696 15.78 -4.45 6.73
CA ILE A 696 15.37 -5.81 7.14
C ILE A 696 15.61 -6.81 6.01
N PHE A 697 15.28 -6.44 4.77
CA PHE A 697 15.36 -7.33 3.60
C PHE A 697 16.68 -7.13 2.86
N THR A 698 17.76 -7.53 3.51
CA THR A 698 19.12 -7.52 2.98
C THR A 698 19.63 -8.94 2.91
N LEU A 699 20.38 -9.29 1.86
CA LEU A 699 21.12 -10.55 1.86
C LEU A 699 22.02 -10.59 3.10
N SER A 700 22.27 -11.76 3.67
CA SER A 700 23.25 -11.96 4.75
C SER A 700 24.65 -11.48 4.36
N SER A 701 24.92 -11.40 3.05
CA SER A 701 26.14 -10.87 2.45
C SER A 701 26.04 -9.42 1.96
N ASP A 702 25.06 -8.63 2.37
CA ASP A 702 24.96 -7.20 2.03
C ASP A 702 24.33 -6.41 3.18
N GLN A 703 24.48 -5.09 3.16
CA GLN A 703 23.73 -4.17 4.04
C GLN A 703 22.70 -3.35 3.25
N ARG A 704 22.72 -3.47 1.92
CA ARG A 704 21.73 -2.85 1.04
C ARG A 704 20.50 -3.75 0.90
N PRO A 705 19.32 -3.16 0.68
CA PRO A 705 18.13 -3.92 0.32
C PRO A 705 18.38 -4.82 -0.89
N ILE A 706 17.72 -5.98 -0.95
CA ILE A 706 17.69 -6.79 -2.17
C ILE A 706 17.11 -5.97 -3.34
N ASP A 707 17.62 -6.20 -4.54
CA ASP A 707 17.20 -5.45 -5.73
C ASP A 707 15.72 -5.67 -6.06
N ASP A 708 15.06 -4.64 -6.58
CA ASP A 708 13.62 -4.60 -6.86
C ASP A 708 13.11 -5.71 -7.80
N HIS A 709 13.98 -6.31 -8.63
CA HIS A 709 13.62 -7.38 -9.56
C HIS A 709 13.58 -8.76 -8.89
N VAL A 710 14.34 -8.96 -7.81
CA VAL A 710 14.58 -10.26 -7.17
C VAL A 710 13.29 -10.91 -6.68
N PRO A 711 12.38 -10.23 -5.95
CA PRO A 711 11.15 -10.86 -5.45
C PRO A 711 10.25 -11.40 -6.57
N LEU A 712 10.14 -10.69 -7.70
CA LEU A 712 9.31 -11.12 -8.82
C LEU A 712 9.92 -12.32 -9.55
N GLN A 713 11.24 -12.32 -9.75
CA GLN A 713 11.92 -13.46 -10.39
C GLN A 713 11.84 -14.72 -9.55
N LEU A 714 12.03 -14.59 -8.23
CA LEU A 714 11.86 -15.70 -7.30
C LEU A 714 10.41 -16.23 -7.33
N LEU A 715 9.40 -15.36 -7.31
CA LEU A 715 8.00 -15.76 -7.43
C LEU A 715 7.73 -16.54 -8.72
N LYS A 716 8.20 -16.04 -9.87
CA LYS A 716 8.03 -16.71 -11.16
C LYS A 716 8.70 -18.07 -11.20
N ARG A 717 9.90 -18.19 -10.63
CA ARG A 717 10.63 -19.46 -10.53
C ARG A 717 9.86 -20.46 -9.67
N VAL A 718 9.47 -20.05 -8.47
CA VAL A 718 8.69 -20.87 -7.53
C VAL A 718 7.41 -21.37 -8.18
N LEU A 719 6.56 -20.45 -8.68
CA LEU A 719 5.27 -20.81 -9.29
C LEU A 719 5.40 -21.78 -10.46
N LYS A 720 6.44 -21.61 -11.29
CA LYS A 720 6.73 -22.53 -12.40
C LYS A 720 7.07 -23.94 -11.91
N ASP A 721 7.80 -24.04 -10.80
CA ASP A 721 8.26 -25.33 -10.28
C ASP A 721 7.19 -26.07 -9.47
N ILE A 722 6.33 -25.34 -8.73
CA ILE A 722 5.31 -25.96 -7.87
C ILE A 722 3.97 -26.25 -8.56
N SER A 723 3.71 -25.65 -9.71
CA SER A 723 2.43 -25.84 -10.42
C SER A 723 2.40 -27.19 -11.12
N VAL A 724 1.32 -27.95 -10.90
CA VAL A 724 1.14 -29.27 -11.54
C VAL A 724 0.60 -29.15 -12.97
N ASP A 725 -0.19 -28.10 -13.23
CA ASP A 725 -0.78 -27.85 -14.56
C ASP A 725 0.18 -27.02 -15.43
N ASP A 726 0.28 -27.35 -16.74
CA ASP A 726 1.13 -26.63 -17.71
C ASP A 726 0.75 -25.15 -17.88
N ASN A 727 -0.50 -24.79 -17.55
CA ASN A 727 -1.00 -23.42 -17.57
C ASN A 727 -0.74 -22.73 -16.23
N VAL A 728 0.52 -22.33 -16.01
CA VAL A 728 0.91 -21.56 -14.82
C VAL A 728 0.35 -20.14 -14.94
N ALA A 729 -0.45 -19.72 -13.95
CA ALA A 729 -0.91 -18.33 -13.86
C ALA A 729 0.29 -17.37 -13.77
N GLU A 730 0.40 -16.44 -14.72
CA GLU A 730 1.45 -15.42 -14.71
C GLU A 730 1.11 -14.33 -13.67
N HIS A 731 1.52 -14.55 -12.43
CA HIS A 731 1.36 -13.56 -11.37
C HIS A 731 2.44 -12.49 -11.40
N THR A 732 2.04 -11.24 -11.17
CA THR A 732 2.98 -10.19 -10.76
C THR A 732 3.12 -10.15 -9.24
N PHE A 733 4.17 -9.47 -8.77
CA PHE A 733 4.35 -9.23 -7.34
C PHE A 733 3.24 -8.32 -6.77
N HIS A 734 2.57 -7.54 -7.61
CA HIS A 734 1.45 -6.69 -7.20
C HIS A 734 0.17 -7.51 -6.93
N GLY A 735 0.06 -8.73 -7.47
CA GLY A 735 -1.03 -9.66 -7.18
C GLY A 735 -1.21 -9.97 -5.68
N PHE A 736 -0.14 -9.94 -4.90
CA PHE A 736 -0.22 -10.04 -3.43
C PHE A 736 -1.00 -8.88 -2.81
N ARG A 737 -0.89 -7.67 -3.35
CA ARG A 737 -1.64 -6.51 -2.87
C ARG A 737 -3.14 -6.63 -3.18
N HIS A 738 -3.48 -7.04 -4.40
CA HIS A 738 -4.87 -7.37 -4.76
C HIS A 738 -5.45 -8.44 -3.82
N THR A 739 -4.64 -9.46 -3.53
CA THR A 739 -4.99 -10.56 -2.61
C THR A 739 -5.23 -10.05 -1.19
N ALA A 740 -4.32 -9.27 -0.62
CA ALA A 740 -4.47 -8.70 0.71
C ALA A 740 -5.72 -7.81 0.83
N VAL A 741 -5.98 -6.94 -0.15
CA VAL A 741 -7.18 -6.08 -0.15
C VAL A 741 -8.44 -6.92 -0.24
N SER A 742 -8.50 -7.91 -1.13
CA SER A 742 -9.66 -8.78 -1.30
C SER A 742 -9.92 -9.63 -0.04
N ASN A 743 -8.87 -10.20 0.57
CA ASN A 743 -8.96 -11.00 1.79
C ASN A 743 -9.36 -10.18 3.01
N LEU A 744 -8.81 -8.96 3.18
CA LEU A 744 -9.21 -8.08 4.28
C LEU A 744 -10.61 -7.51 4.10
N SER A 745 -11.04 -7.26 2.84
CA SER A 745 -12.44 -6.93 2.55
C SER A 745 -13.36 -8.05 3.03
N LEU A 746 -13.03 -9.30 2.69
CA LEU A 746 -13.75 -10.49 3.17
C LEU A 746 -13.74 -10.60 4.70
N ALA A 747 -12.60 -10.44 5.37
CA ALA A 747 -12.51 -10.54 6.82
C ALA A 747 -13.32 -9.44 7.54
N LEU A 748 -13.34 -8.22 7.01
CA LEU A 748 -14.02 -7.09 7.65
C LEU A 748 -15.53 -7.06 7.36
N LEU A 749 -15.97 -7.46 6.15
CA LEU A 749 -17.34 -7.27 5.67
C LEU A 749 -17.98 -8.52 5.03
N GLY A 750 -17.20 -9.54 4.68
CA GLY A 750 -17.70 -10.73 4.01
C GLY A 750 -18.44 -11.69 4.96
N HIS A 751 -19.28 -12.53 4.37
CA HIS A 751 -19.92 -13.63 5.09
C HIS A 751 -18.86 -14.69 5.51
N PRO A 752 -18.89 -15.22 6.74
CA PRO A 752 -17.88 -16.17 7.24
C PRO A 752 -17.64 -17.37 6.33
N ASP A 753 -18.69 -17.90 5.68
CA ASP A 753 -18.58 -18.99 4.71
C ASP A 753 -17.65 -18.65 3.53
N LEU A 754 -17.72 -17.42 3.01
CA LEU A 754 -16.82 -16.98 1.93
C LEU A 754 -15.39 -16.82 2.45
N VAL A 755 -15.22 -16.28 3.65
CA VAL A 755 -13.89 -16.12 4.26
C VAL A 755 -13.21 -17.48 4.36
N LYS A 756 -13.91 -18.48 4.91
CA LYS A 756 -13.42 -19.86 5.06
C LYS A 756 -13.15 -20.57 3.72
N ALA A 757 -13.86 -20.20 2.65
CA ALA A 757 -13.72 -20.83 1.35
C ALA A 757 -12.65 -20.20 0.45
N LEU A 758 -12.43 -18.90 0.57
CA LEU A 758 -11.58 -18.12 -0.35
C LEU A 758 -10.28 -17.63 0.31
N THR A 759 -10.20 -17.68 1.63
CA THR A 759 -9.02 -17.28 2.41
C THR A 759 -8.60 -18.40 3.34
N ASP A 760 -7.44 -18.25 3.96
CA ASP A 760 -7.00 -19.13 5.03
C ASP A 760 -7.39 -18.63 6.44
N TYR A 761 -8.21 -17.59 6.55
CA TYR A 761 -8.63 -17.07 7.86
C TYR A 761 -9.71 -17.94 8.51
N ASP A 762 -9.55 -18.16 9.82
CA ASP A 762 -10.60 -18.72 10.69
C ASP A 762 -11.38 -17.61 11.44
N GLU A 763 -12.33 -18.01 12.27
CA GLU A 763 -13.14 -17.06 13.07
C GLU A 763 -12.30 -16.24 14.07
N LYS A 764 -11.23 -16.83 14.63
CA LYS A 764 -10.33 -16.14 15.57
C LYS A 764 -9.50 -15.10 14.84
N ASP A 765 -9.04 -15.42 13.62
CA ASP A 765 -8.33 -14.51 12.74
C ASP A 765 -9.23 -13.32 12.36
N ILE A 766 -10.47 -13.57 11.95
CA ILE A 766 -11.45 -12.51 11.63
C ILE A 766 -11.62 -11.55 12.82
N LEU A 767 -11.81 -12.11 14.02
CA LEU A 767 -11.98 -11.28 15.23
C LEU A 767 -10.72 -10.48 15.56
N ARG A 768 -9.53 -11.09 15.44
CA ARG A 768 -8.24 -10.43 15.66
C ARG A 768 -8.05 -9.27 14.69
N ILE A 769 -8.33 -9.48 13.40
CA ILE A 769 -8.25 -8.46 12.36
C ILE A 769 -9.23 -7.33 12.67
N LYS A 770 -10.51 -7.63 12.92
CA LYS A 770 -11.52 -6.61 13.24
C LYS A 770 -11.12 -5.76 14.45
N LYS A 771 -10.69 -6.39 15.56
CA LYS A 771 -10.25 -5.67 16.76
C LYS A 771 -9.00 -4.83 16.51
N GLY A 772 -8.02 -5.37 15.79
CA GLY A 772 -6.77 -4.64 15.54
C GLY A 772 -6.91 -3.47 14.58
N LEU A 773 -7.86 -3.54 13.64
CA LEU A 773 -8.07 -2.50 12.62
C LEU A 773 -9.13 -1.46 13.03
N LEU A 774 -10.19 -1.89 13.73
CA LEU A 774 -11.33 -1.05 14.08
C LEU A 774 -11.38 -0.68 15.58
N GLY A 775 -10.51 -1.26 16.41
CA GLY A 775 -10.52 -1.08 17.86
C GLY A 775 -11.68 -1.83 18.52
N GLU A 776 -12.26 -1.23 19.56
CA GLU A 776 -13.36 -1.85 20.33
C GLU A 776 -14.67 -1.94 19.54
N HIS A 777 -14.90 -1.00 18.60
CA HIS A 777 -16.12 -0.92 17.81
C HIS A 777 -16.00 -1.70 16.49
N ILE A 778 -15.91 -3.03 16.58
CA ILE A 778 -15.73 -3.93 15.42
C ILE A 778 -16.85 -3.86 14.37
N ASN A 779 -18.00 -3.26 14.71
CA ASN A 779 -19.14 -3.10 13.82
C ASN A 779 -19.27 -1.68 13.22
N ALA A 780 -18.28 -0.80 13.43
CA ALA A 780 -18.32 0.58 12.94
C ALA A 780 -18.53 0.71 11.42
N GLN A 781 -19.03 1.87 10.97
CA GLN A 781 -19.38 2.16 9.57
C GLN A 781 -18.16 2.50 8.68
N ASP A 782 -17.00 2.75 9.27
CA ASP A 782 -15.80 3.25 8.61
C ASP A 782 -14.83 2.14 8.15
N ARG A 783 -15.27 0.88 8.11
CA ARG A 783 -14.43 -0.30 7.75
C ARG A 783 -13.68 -0.12 6.44
N TRP A 784 -14.35 0.41 5.42
CA TRP A 784 -13.72 0.69 4.12
C TRP A 784 -12.68 1.81 4.18
N TYR A 785 -12.89 2.82 5.02
CA TYR A 785 -11.89 3.87 5.26
C TYR A 785 -10.70 3.34 6.07
N ALA A 786 -10.94 2.48 7.05
CA ALA A 786 -9.87 1.80 7.79
C ALA A 786 -9.01 0.94 6.85
N LEU A 787 -9.65 0.14 5.98
CA LEU A 787 -8.95 -0.64 4.95
C LEU A 787 -8.14 0.27 4.01
N SER A 788 -8.74 1.32 3.46
CA SER A 788 -8.03 2.27 2.60
C SER A 788 -6.87 2.96 3.30
N GLY A 789 -7.03 3.35 4.57
CA GLY A 789 -5.98 3.97 5.37
C GLY A 789 -4.77 3.05 5.54
N ILE A 790 -5.00 1.77 5.86
CA ILE A 790 -3.93 0.77 6.03
C ILE A 790 -3.28 0.42 4.69
N MET A 791 -4.02 0.46 3.59
CA MET A 791 -3.47 0.25 2.25
C MET A 791 -2.74 1.48 1.72
N GLY A 792 -2.92 2.65 2.35
CA GLY A 792 -2.39 3.93 1.84
C GLY A 792 -3.10 4.37 0.55
N HIS A 793 -4.40 4.10 0.44
CA HIS A 793 -5.28 4.61 -0.60
C HIS A 793 -5.90 5.95 -0.16
N LEU A 794 -6.10 6.86 -1.11
CA LEU A 794 -6.72 8.15 -0.82
C LEU A 794 -8.21 8.00 -0.46
N SER A 795 -8.88 6.96 -0.97
CA SER A 795 -10.29 6.70 -0.72
C SER A 795 -10.68 5.21 -0.83
N PRO A 796 -11.85 4.81 -0.30
CA PRO A 796 -12.45 3.48 -0.51
C PRO A 796 -12.66 3.11 -1.97
N GLU A 797 -13.03 4.07 -2.81
CA GLU A 797 -13.34 3.86 -4.23
C GLU A 797 -12.14 3.24 -4.96
N ARG A 798 -10.91 3.61 -4.62
CA ARG A 798 -9.71 2.97 -5.18
C ARG A 798 -9.57 1.50 -4.79
N SER A 799 -9.90 1.17 -3.54
CA SER A 799 -9.89 -0.21 -3.07
C SER A 799 -10.84 -1.08 -3.92
N PHE A 800 -12.03 -0.58 -4.24
CA PHE A 800 -12.98 -1.28 -5.13
C PHE A 800 -12.55 -1.30 -6.60
N GLU A 801 -12.07 -0.15 -7.10
CA GLU A 801 -11.81 0.05 -8.52
C GLU A 801 -10.58 -0.71 -9.01
N TYR A 802 -9.64 -1.03 -8.12
CA TYR A 802 -8.38 -1.67 -8.54
C TYR A 802 -8.12 -3.00 -7.87
N TYR A 803 -8.50 -3.15 -6.60
CA TYR A 803 -7.88 -4.16 -5.75
C TYR A 803 -8.83 -5.22 -5.21
N ASN A 804 -10.07 -4.85 -4.92
CA ASN A 804 -11.07 -5.78 -4.40
C ASN A 804 -11.76 -6.51 -5.57
N HIS A 805 -11.35 -7.76 -5.79
CA HIS A 805 -11.90 -8.61 -6.85
C HIS A 805 -13.02 -9.54 -6.38
N PHE A 806 -13.38 -9.49 -5.09
CA PHE A 806 -14.51 -10.26 -4.54
C PHE A 806 -15.75 -9.41 -4.22
N ALA A 807 -15.73 -8.11 -4.48
CA ALA A 807 -16.82 -7.19 -4.11
C ALA A 807 -18.21 -7.64 -4.59
N THR A 808 -18.34 -8.03 -5.87
CA THR A 808 -19.63 -8.49 -6.42
C THR A 808 -20.03 -9.85 -5.86
N LEU A 809 -19.07 -10.76 -5.68
CA LEU A 809 -19.30 -12.08 -5.10
C LEU A 809 -19.77 -11.97 -3.64
N MET A 810 -19.12 -11.13 -2.84
CA MET A 810 -19.50 -10.83 -1.46
C MET A 810 -20.94 -10.31 -1.37
N ALA A 811 -21.26 -9.30 -2.19
CA ALA A 811 -22.57 -8.66 -2.18
C ALA A 811 -23.69 -9.63 -2.60
N THR A 812 -23.50 -10.37 -3.69
CA THR A 812 -24.49 -11.36 -4.16
C THR A 812 -24.61 -12.56 -3.22
N TYR A 813 -23.52 -12.96 -2.56
CA TYR A 813 -23.56 -13.98 -1.53
C TYR A 813 -24.38 -13.53 -0.31
N ALA A 814 -24.18 -12.30 0.18
CA ALA A 814 -24.97 -11.74 1.28
C ALA A 814 -26.47 -11.74 0.95
N LEU A 815 -26.85 -11.30 -0.25
CA LEU A 815 -28.25 -11.37 -0.71
C LEU A 815 -28.77 -12.81 -0.80
N SER A 816 -27.92 -13.75 -1.19
CA SER A 816 -28.33 -15.16 -1.31
C SER A 816 -28.68 -15.80 0.04
N VAL A 817 -28.26 -15.23 1.18
CA VAL A 817 -28.59 -15.71 2.54
C VAL A 817 -30.00 -15.26 2.96
N SER A 818 -30.54 -14.21 2.33
CA SER A 818 -31.80 -13.60 2.73
C SER A 818 -32.98 -14.56 2.82
N ASN A 819 -33.78 -14.38 3.88
CA ASN A 819 -34.97 -15.15 4.20
C ASN A 819 -36.16 -14.69 3.33
N ILE A 820 -36.09 -15.02 2.04
CA ILE A 820 -37.16 -14.73 1.09
C ILE A 820 -38.35 -15.65 1.39
N LYS A 821 -39.52 -15.05 1.65
CA LYS A 821 -40.76 -15.78 1.96
C LYS A 821 -41.73 -15.71 0.78
N LEU A 822 -42.15 -16.87 0.26
CA LEU A 822 -43.12 -16.97 -0.82
C LEU A 822 -44.18 -18.05 -0.50
N PRO A 823 -45.45 -17.86 -0.92
CA PRO A 823 -46.46 -18.92 -0.77
C PRO A 823 -46.02 -20.22 -1.43
N LYS A 824 -46.36 -21.37 -0.84
CA LYS A 824 -46.09 -22.69 -1.41
C LYS A 824 -46.62 -22.82 -2.85
N GLN A 825 -47.83 -22.31 -3.08
CA GLN A 825 -48.46 -22.34 -4.40
C GLN A 825 -47.66 -21.53 -5.45
N THR A 826 -47.04 -20.42 -5.05
CA THR A 826 -46.10 -19.70 -5.91
C THR A 826 -44.96 -20.61 -6.35
N LEU A 827 -44.29 -21.30 -5.42
CA LEU A 827 -43.19 -22.20 -5.79
C LEU A 827 -43.62 -23.33 -6.74
N LEU A 828 -44.80 -23.92 -6.51
CA LEU A 828 -45.39 -24.94 -7.41
C LEU A 828 -45.59 -24.39 -8.82
N ASN A 829 -46.10 -23.16 -8.91
CA ASN A 829 -46.25 -22.48 -10.19
C ASN A 829 -44.89 -22.18 -10.83
N LEU A 830 -43.93 -21.62 -10.09
CA LEU A 830 -42.60 -21.30 -10.60
C LEU A 830 -41.84 -22.51 -11.15
N THR A 831 -42.04 -23.68 -10.54
CA THR A 831 -41.33 -24.92 -10.89
C THR A 831 -42.19 -25.92 -11.68
N LYS A 832 -43.36 -25.49 -12.17
CA LYS A 832 -44.27 -26.32 -12.98
C LYS A 832 -43.53 -26.95 -14.17
N SER A 833 -43.84 -28.22 -14.44
CA SER A 833 -43.24 -29.04 -15.52
C SER A 833 -41.76 -29.41 -15.33
N THR A 834 -41.12 -29.04 -14.21
CA THR A 834 -39.77 -29.50 -13.85
C THR A 834 -39.79 -30.86 -13.12
N LYS A 835 -38.62 -31.39 -12.73
CA LYS A 835 -38.49 -32.65 -11.95
C LYS A 835 -38.87 -32.50 -10.46
N ILE A 836 -39.24 -31.30 -10.02
CA ILE A 836 -39.64 -30.98 -8.64
C ILE A 836 -41.16 -31.18 -8.52
N SER A 837 -41.56 -32.22 -7.78
CA SER A 837 -42.97 -32.46 -7.44
C SER A 837 -43.36 -31.76 -6.14
N GLU A 838 -44.67 -31.61 -5.91
CA GLU A 838 -45.19 -31.09 -4.64
C GLU A 838 -44.70 -31.89 -3.42
N ARG A 839 -44.64 -33.23 -3.55
CA ARG A 839 -44.09 -34.09 -2.50
C ARG A 839 -42.65 -33.72 -2.15
N LYS A 840 -41.79 -33.52 -3.15
CA LYS A 840 -40.39 -33.12 -2.92
C LYS A 840 -40.29 -31.75 -2.25
N ILE A 841 -41.20 -30.82 -2.56
CA ILE A 841 -41.25 -29.53 -1.89
C ILE A 841 -41.61 -29.72 -0.41
N ASN A 842 -42.67 -30.48 -0.10
CA ASN A 842 -43.05 -30.76 1.29
C ASN A 842 -41.92 -31.45 2.09
N ASP A 843 -41.16 -32.34 1.44
CA ASP A 843 -40.09 -33.09 2.08
C ASP A 843 -38.81 -32.26 2.34
N ASN A 844 -38.63 -31.11 1.66
CA ASN A 844 -37.37 -30.33 1.71
C ASN A 844 -37.57 -28.86 2.11
N ALA A 845 -38.78 -28.31 2.04
CA ALA A 845 -39.07 -26.93 2.34
C ALA A 845 -39.46 -26.74 3.81
N ASP A 846 -38.99 -25.66 4.41
CA ASP A 846 -39.50 -25.13 5.67
C ASP A 846 -40.76 -24.30 5.38
N ILE A 847 -41.92 -24.83 5.79
CA ILE A 847 -43.25 -24.27 5.53
C ILE A 847 -43.90 -23.93 6.86
N ASN A 848 -44.34 -22.69 7.04
CA ASN A 848 -45.08 -22.28 8.22
C ASN A 848 -46.57 -22.64 8.15
N ASP A 849 -47.30 -22.46 9.26
CA ASP A 849 -48.74 -22.76 9.38
C ASP A 849 -49.63 -22.05 8.34
N ASN A 850 -49.16 -20.92 7.80
CA ASN A 850 -49.85 -20.15 6.77
C ASN A 850 -49.53 -20.61 5.34
N GLY A 851 -48.79 -21.72 5.16
CA GLY A 851 -48.41 -22.25 3.85
C GLY A 851 -47.35 -21.42 3.13
N VAL A 852 -46.57 -20.62 3.85
CA VAL A 852 -45.48 -19.80 3.31
C VAL A 852 -44.16 -20.53 3.48
N ILE A 853 -43.39 -20.61 2.39
CA ILE A 853 -42.09 -21.25 2.33
C ILE A 853 -40.99 -20.23 2.59
N ASN A 854 -40.02 -20.62 3.41
CA ASN A 854 -38.71 -19.99 3.49
C ASN A 854 -37.84 -20.47 2.32
N MET A 855 -37.67 -19.65 1.28
CA MET A 855 -37.02 -20.04 0.02
C MET A 855 -35.57 -20.55 0.17
N PRO A 856 -34.73 -20.03 1.08
CA PRO A 856 -33.45 -20.65 1.42
C PRO A 856 -33.49 -22.16 1.76
N SER A 857 -34.57 -22.67 2.36
CA SER A 857 -34.68 -24.08 2.76
C SER A 857 -34.68 -25.05 1.56
N ILE A 858 -35.22 -24.64 0.42
CA ILE A 858 -35.27 -25.47 -0.79
C ILE A 858 -33.99 -25.45 -1.62
N ARG A 859 -32.95 -24.73 -1.17
CA ARG A 859 -31.68 -24.55 -1.91
C ARG A 859 -31.05 -25.87 -2.31
N THR A 860 -30.97 -26.83 -1.39
CA THR A 860 -30.43 -28.18 -1.64
C THR A 860 -31.16 -28.88 -2.79
N LEU A 861 -32.49 -28.75 -2.82
CA LEU A 861 -33.32 -29.34 -3.86
C LEU A 861 -33.06 -28.67 -5.21
N LEU A 862 -33.02 -27.34 -5.26
CA LEU A 862 -32.72 -26.58 -6.49
C LEU A 862 -31.33 -26.94 -7.03
N PHE A 863 -30.31 -26.91 -6.17
CA PHE A 863 -28.93 -27.23 -6.52
C PHE A 863 -28.79 -28.61 -7.18
N LYS A 864 -29.40 -29.64 -6.60
CA LYS A 864 -29.37 -31.03 -7.12
C LYS A 864 -30.07 -31.19 -8.47
N ASN A 865 -31.05 -30.34 -8.78
CA ASN A 865 -31.79 -30.41 -10.04
C ASN A 865 -31.18 -29.53 -11.15
N ILE A 866 -30.49 -28.43 -10.79
CA ILE A 866 -29.82 -27.54 -11.74
C ILE A 866 -28.47 -28.12 -12.17
N ILE A 867 -27.66 -28.59 -11.22
CA ILE A 867 -26.35 -29.18 -11.51
C ILE A 867 -26.54 -30.68 -11.79
N GLU A 868 -26.89 -31.00 -13.03
CA GLU A 868 -27.04 -32.39 -13.47
C GLU A 868 -25.73 -33.18 -13.23
N GLY A 869 -25.78 -34.22 -12.37
CA GLY A 869 -24.67 -35.14 -12.13
C GLY A 869 -23.81 -34.87 -10.88
N LYS A 870 -23.89 -33.71 -10.21
CA LYS A 870 -23.14 -33.46 -8.95
C LYS A 870 -24.10 -33.33 -7.75
N ARG A 871 -24.01 -34.30 -6.84
CA ARG A 871 -24.87 -34.36 -5.63
C ARG A 871 -24.29 -33.65 -4.40
N LYS A 872 -23.01 -33.26 -4.43
CA LYS A 872 -22.30 -32.64 -3.32
C LYS A 872 -21.78 -31.25 -3.73
N SER A 873 -22.00 -30.26 -2.87
CA SER A 873 -21.41 -28.93 -3.01
C SER A 873 -19.88 -29.03 -2.82
N PRO A 874 -19.09 -28.30 -3.63
CA PRO A 874 -17.64 -28.28 -3.48
C PRO A 874 -17.24 -27.68 -2.13
N LYS A 875 -16.16 -28.21 -1.56
CA LYS A 875 -15.47 -27.63 -0.41
C LYS A 875 -14.11 -27.17 -0.89
N PHE A 876 -13.88 -25.87 -0.83
CA PHE A 876 -12.59 -25.25 -1.17
C PHE A 876 -11.72 -25.02 0.08
N THR A 877 -12.19 -25.47 1.26
CA THR A 877 -11.43 -25.40 2.51
C THR A 877 -10.04 -25.96 2.28
N ILE A 878 -9.06 -25.12 2.59
CA ILE A 878 -7.64 -25.47 2.60
C ILE A 878 -7.51 -26.65 3.55
N GLU A 879 -6.95 -27.76 3.08
CA GLU A 879 -6.60 -28.87 3.95
C GLU A 879 -5.74 -28.30 5.07
N ASN A 880 -6.12 -28.53 6.34
CA ASN A 880 -5.37 -28.01 7.48
C ASN A 880 -3.90 -28.39 7.31
N CYS A 881 -3.08 -27.41 6.91
CA CYS A 881 -1.62 -27.48 6.94
C CYS A 881 -1.11 -27.48 8.40
N ASP A 882 -1.99 -27.67 9.39
CA ASP A 882 -1.69 -27.78 10.81
C ASP A 882 -0.75 -28.95 11.16
N LYS A 883 -0.43 -29.83 10.20
CA LYS A 883 0.62 -30.84 10.38
C LYS A 883 1.95 -30.53 9.67
N GLN A 884 2.04 -29.47 8.87
CA GLN A 884 3.21 -29.20 8.02
C GLN A 884 3.58 -27.72 7.83
N PHE A 885 2.96 -26.79 8.56
CA PHE A 885 3.43 -25.39 8.54
C PHE A 885 4.72 -25.28 9.37
N LEU A 886 5.86 -25.45 8.69
CA LEU A 886 7.26 -25.37 9.16
C LEU A 886 7.68 -23.98 9.70
N LEU A 887 6.78 -23.26 10.38
CA LEU A 887 7.08 -22.01 11.09
C LEU A 887 6.98 -22.16 12.61
N SER A 888 6.67 -23.36 13.13
CA SER A 888 6.72 -23.61 14.56
C SER A 888 8.18 -23.62 15.03
N THR A 889 8.54 -22.60 15.79
CA THR A 889 9.77 -22.56 16.59
C THR A 889 9.85 -23.65 17.64
N ASN A 890 8.76 -24.39 17.85
CA ASN A 890 8.79 -25.70 18.47
C ASN A 890 9.26 -26.70 17.42
N THR A 891 10.58 -26.75 17.21
CA THR A 891 11.21 -27.86 16.52
C THR A 891 10.71 -29.14 17.21
N PRO A 892 10.30 -30.18 16.47
CA PRO A 892 10.13 -31.50 17.08
C PRO A 892 11.38 -31.80 17.90
N ALA A 893 11.22 -32.42 19.07
CA ALA A 893 12.34 -32.97 19.82
C ALA A 893 12.97 -34.13 19.03
N THR A 894 13.58 -33.83 17.89
CA THR A 894 14.64 -34.62 17.29
C THR A 894 15.86 -34.30 18.12
N ASP A 895 16.50 -35.30 18.73
CA ASP A 895 17.63 -35.10 19.64
C ASP A 895 18.82 -34.32 19.02
N GLU A 896 18.87 -34.13 17.68
CA GLU A 896 20.00 -33.48 16.99
C GLU A 896 20.03 -31.94 16.99
N LEU A 897 21.15 -31.37 17.47
CA LEU A 897 21.47 -29.94 17.46
C LEU A 897 21.89 -29.40 16.07
N PHE A 898 22.38 -30.28 15.19
CA PHE A 898 22.96 -29.86 13.90
C PHE A 898 21.90 -29.26 12.96
N GLY A 899 22.01 -27.95 12.70
CA GLY A 899 21.03 -27.21 11.87
C GLY A 899 19.73 -26.85 12.56
N ARG A 900 19.59 -27.20 13.84
CA ARG A 900 18.43 -26.78 14.65
C ARG A 900 18.35 -25.26 14.81
N TYR A 901 19.51 -24.62 14.95
CA TYR A 901 19.63 -23.17 15.10
C TYR A 901 20.47 -22.58 13.97
N GLY A 902 19.98 -21.52 13.35
CA GLY A 902 20.77 -20.74 12.38
C GLY A 902 22.03 -20.13 13.02
N LEU A 903 23.09 -20.00 12.22
CA LEU A 903 24.41 -19.53 12.69
C LEU A 903 24.34 -18.19 13.43
N ASN A 904 23.49 -17.26 12.98
CA ASN A 904 23.34 -15.94 13.61
C ASN A 904 22.84 -16.04 15.06
N ARG A 905 21.96 -17.00 15.36
CA ARG A 905 21.44 -17.20 16.73
C ARG A 905 22.50 -17.80 17.64
N VAL A 906 23.25 -18.77 17.14
CA VAL A 906 24.38 -19.36 17.87
C VAL A 906 25.47 -18.31 18.10
N GLN A 907 25.80 -17.53 17.07
CA GLN A 907 26.77 -16.44 17.19
C GLN A 907 26.29 -15.34 18.16
N LEU A 908 25.02 -14.97 18.11
CA LEU A 908 24.43 -14.03 19.07
C LEU A 908 24.49 -14.57 20.50
N LEU A 909 24.21 -15.85 20.71
CA LEU A 909 24.36 -16.52 22.01
C LEU A 909 25.81 -16.38 22.52
N LEU A 910 26.79 -16.78 21.70
CA LEU A 910 28.22 -16.71 22.05
C LEU A 910 28.66 -15.28 22.36
N GLN A 911 28.34 -14.32 21.49
CA GLN A 911 28.72 -12.91 21.66
C GLN A 911 28.07 -12.27 22.90
N THR A 912 26.85 -12.65 23.21
CA THR A 912 26.12 -12.14 24.38
C THR A 912 26.70 -12.74 25.66
N TYR A 913 27.04 -14.03 25.64
CA TYR A 913 27.70 -14.72 26.75
C TYR A 913 29.12 -14.19 27.00
N ASP A 914 29.89 -13.91 25.95
CA ASP A 914 31.22 -13.29 26.02
C ASP A 914 31.19 -11.87 26.64
N LYS A 915 30.03 -11.20 26.63
CA LYS A 915 29.79 -9.92 27.32
C LYS A 915 29.38 -10.09 28.80
N GLU A 916 29.59 -11.28 29.37
CA GLU A 916 29.28 -11.63 30.77
C GLU A 916 27.77 -11.54 31.12
N ILE A 917 26.90 -11.65 30.11
CA ILE A 917 25.45 -11.71 30.34
C ILE A 917 25.08 -13.13 30.79
N PRO A 918 24.25 -13.31 31.84
CA PRO A 918 23.85 -14.63 32.29
C PRO A 918 23.27 -15.49 31.17
N LEU A 919 23.64 -16.77 31.14
CA LEU A 919 23.26 -17.70 30.07
C LEU A 919 21.74 -17.76 29.83
N SER A 920 20.94 -17.71 30.90
CA SER A 920 19.47 -17.67 30.80
C SER A 920 18.96 -16.49 29.97
N LYS A 921 19.58 -15.32 30.14
CA LYS A 921 19.24 -14.10 29.40
C LYS A 921 19.83 -14.12 27.99
N ALA A 922 21.05 -14.64 27.82
CA ALA A 922 21.66 -14.79 26.50
C ALA A 922 20.87 -15.79 25.62
N ALA A 923 20.44 -16.91 26.20
CA ALA A 923 19.57 -17.90 25.56
C ALA A 923 18.22 -17.28 25.16
N GLN A 924 17.60 -16.49 26.05
CA GLN A 924 16.36 -15.78 25.73
C GLN A 924 16.55 -14.79 24.56
N LEU A 925 17.64 -14.03 24.53
CA LEU A 925 17.93 -13.07 23.46
C LEU A 925 18.19 -13.75 22.11
N ALA A 926 18.89 -14.89 22.13
CA ALA A 926 19.12 -15.72 20.94
C ALA A 926 17.92 -16.61 20.57
N ASN A 927 16.87 -16.60 21.39
CA ASN A 927 15.71 -17.49 21.32
C ASN A 927 16.09 -18.99 21.38
N ILE A 928 17.22 -19.35 21.98
CA ILE A 928 17.68 -20.75 22.09
C ILE A 928 17.16 -21.33 23.40
N SER A 929 16.75 -22.61 23.40
CA SER A 929 16.32 -23.28 24.63
C SER A 929 17.47 -23.26 25.65
N ILE A 930 17.18 -23.10 26.94
CA ILE A 930 18.25 -23.05 27.95
C ILE A 930 19.07 -24.35 27.97
N HIS A 931 18.43 -25.49 27.66
CA HIS A 931 19.11 -26.78 27.56
C HIS A 931 20.13 -26.78 26.42
N ASP A 932 19.71 -26.43 25.21
CA ASP A 932 20.60 -26.41 24.04
C ASP A 932 21.66 -25.32 24.17
N ALA A 933 21.33 -24.18 24.80
CA ALA A 933 22.29 -23.13 25.07
C ALA A 933 23.43 -23.60 25.98
N ASN A 934 23.14 -24.45 26.99
CA ASN A 934 24.20 -25.05 27.81
C ASN A 934 25.12 -25.92 26.95
N ILE A 935 24.57 -26.80 26.11
CA ILE A 935 25.35 -27.70 25.24
C ILE A 935 26.23 -26.88 24.28
N LEU A 936 25.66 -25.85 23.65
CA LEU A 936 26.40 -25.01 22.70
C LEU A 936 27.54 -24.24 23.39
N ILE A 937 27.35 -23.73 24.61
CA ILE A 937 28.41 -23.04 25.37
C ILE A 937 29.51 -24.01 25.83
N GLU A 938 29.15 -25.21 26.27
CA GLU A 938 30.10 -26.26 26.64
C GLU A 938 30.99 -26.63 25.45
N ARG A 939 30.38 -26.96 24.30
CA ARG A 939 31.12 -27.26 23.07
C ARG A 939 31.95 -26.08 22.59
N ALA A 940 31.44 -24.85 22.69
CA ALA A 940 32.22 -23.66 22.35
C ALA A 940 33.46 -23.50 23.23
N SER A 941 33.36 -23.87 24.51
CA SER A 941 34.48 -23.87 25.46
C SER A 941 35.53 -24.92 25.08
N GLU A 942 35.10 -26.12 24.66
CA GLU A 942 35.99 -27.16 24.13
C GLU A 942 36.70 -26.70 22.85
N VAL A 943 35.98 -26.08 21.91
CA VAL A 943 36.55 -25.53 20.67
C VAL A 943 37.56 -24.42 20.97
N ALA A 944 37.30 -23.58 21.98
CA ALA A 944 38.21 -22.54 22.43
C ALA A 944 39.50 -23.10 23.06
N ALA A 945 39.43 -24.30 23.65
CA ALA A 945 40.57 -25.00 24.23
C ALA A 945 41.50 -25.64 23.18
N ILE A 946 41.07 -25.78 21.92
CA ILE A 946 41.92 -26.36 20.86
C ILE A 946 43.13 -25.46 20.58
N THR A 947 44.32 -25.97 20.94
CA THR A 947 45.59 -25.25 20.78
C THR A 947 46.48 -25.80 19.67
N THR A 948 47.40 -24.96 19.21
CA THR A 948 48.54 -25.36 18.39
C THR A 948 49.59 -26.06 19.25
N LYS A 949 50.56 -26.76 18.63
CA LYS A 949 51.74 -27.33 19.33
C LYS A 949 52.55 -26.32 20.16
N ARG A 950 52.31 -25.01 19.97
CA ARG A 950 52.94 -23.91 20.73
C ARG A 950 52.01 -23.32 21.79
N GLY A 951 50.92 -24.00 22.15
CA GLY A 951 49.97 -23.56 23.19
C GLY A 951 49.07 -22.39 22.80
N LYS A 952 49.07 -21.94 21.55
CA LYS A 952 48.21 -20.82 21.10
C LYS A 952 46.83 -21.34 20.64
N PRO A 953 45.71 -20.68 20.99
CA PRO A 953 44.38 -21.03 20.50
C PRO A 953 44.26 -20.96 18.97
N ARG A 954 43.52 -21.92 18.39
CA ARG A 954 43.33 -22.02 16.93
C ARG A 954 42.15 -21.21 16.41
N PHE A 955 41.06 -21.16 17.16
CA PHE A 955 39.76 -20.71 16.67
C PHE A 955 39.25 -19.40 17.28
N VAL A 956 39.85 -18.98 18.39
CA VAL A 956 39.44 -17.82 19.20
C VAL A 956 40.60 -16.85 19.46
N LYS A 957 40.29 -15.63 19.92
CA LYS A 957 41.29 -14.67 20.42
C LYS A 957 41.38 -14.76 21.94
N LEU A 958 42.58 -14.53 22.48
CA LEU A 958 42.79 -14.25 23.90
C LEU A 958 42.32 -12.82 24.18
N SER A 959 41.45 -12.63 25.18
CA SER A 959 41.08 -11.29 25.66
C SER A 959 42.16 -10.71 26.58
N ASP A 960 42.12 -9.40 26.82
CA ASP A 960 43.04 -8.70 27.73
C ASP A 960 42.96 -9.21 29.19
N SER A 961 41.93 -9.99 29.52
CA SER A 961 41.67 -10.57 30.86
C SER A 961 42.18 -12.00 31.05
N ASN A 962 42.99 -12.55 30.14
CA ASN A 962 43.44 -13.95 30.08
C ASN A 962 42.33 -15.01 29.86
N ASN A 963 41.05 -14.64 29.77
CA ASN A 963 39.98 -15.56 29.39
C ASN A 963 39.81 -15.64 27.86
N SER A 964 39.62 -16.86 27.34
CA SER A 964 39.32 -17.11 25.93
C SER A 964 37.89 -16.71 25.60
N VAL A 965 37.71 -15.88 24.57
CA VAL A 965 36.39 -15.52 24.01
C VAL A 965 35.83 -16.73 23.26
N LEU A 966 34.55 -17.07 23.42
CA LEU A 966 33.95 -18.23 22.76
C LEU A 966 33.54 -17.93 21.31
N SER A 967 33.23 -16.67 21.01
CA SER A 967 32.83 -16.26 19.66
C SER A 967 33.89 -16.56 18.59
N PRO A 968 33.47 -16.97 17.38
CA PRO A 968 34.38 -17.20 16.27
C PRO A 968 35.06 -15.91 15.81
N LEU A 969 36.27 -16.07 15.24
CA LEU A 969 36.96 -15.00 14.54
C LEU A 969 36.12 -14.49 13.37
N ASN A 970 35.80 -13.19 13.37
CA ASN A 970 34.96 -12.56 12.35
C ASN A 970 35.45 -12.84 10.92
N ILE A 971 34.48 -13.13 10.04
CA ILE A 971 34.68 -13.10 8.59
C ILE A 971 34.98 -11.66 8.19
N GLN A 972 36.09 -11.45 7.47
CA GLN A 972 36.59 -10.12 7.14
C GLN A 972 36.05 -9.58 5.82
N TYR A 973 35.61 -10.46 4.91
CA TYR A 973 35.27 -10.10 3.54
C TYR A 973 33.83 -10.47 3.20
N GLN A 974 33.12 -9.54 2.56
CA GLN A 974 31.72 -9.70 2.19
C GLN A 974 31.50 -10.85 1.18
N SER A 975 32.48 -11.07 0.29
CA SER A 975 32.48 -12.19 -0.68
C SER A 975 32.39 -13.56 -0.04
N ASP A 976 32.88 -13.67 1.19
CA ASP A 976 33.01 -14.94 1.90
C ASP A 976 31.67 -15.38 2.51
N LEU A 977 30.80 -14.43 2.86
CA LEU A 977 29.47 -14.71 3.40
C LEU A 977 28.57 -15.41 2.36
N ARG A 978 28.70 -15.10 1.06
CA ARG A 978 27.98 -15.81 -0.02
C ARG A 978 28.45 -17.25 -0.17
N LEU A 979 29.73 -17.50 0.07
CA LEU A 979 30.28 -18.86 -0.02
C LEU A 979 29.92 -19.69 1.20
N LEU A 980 29.73 -19.07 2.37
CA LEU A 980 29.31 -19.72 3.62
C LEU A 980 27.99 -20.49 3.42
N SER A 981 27.05 -19.84 2.74
CA SER A 981 25.71 -20.34 2.43
C SER A 981 25.77 -21.68 1.68
N LEU A 982 26.48 -21.67 0.54
CA LEU A 982 26.72 -22.85 -0.30
C LEU A 982 27.49 -23.94 0.46
N LEU A 983 28.46 -23.53 1.29
CA LEU A 983 29.23 -24.44 2.16
C LEU A 983 28.32 -25.19 3.13
N LEU A 984 27.39 -24.49 3.80
CA LEU A 984 26.47 -25.09 4.76
C LEU A 984 25.55 -26.09 4.07
N SER A 985 24.87 -25.68 2.99
CA SER A 985 23.94 -26.57 2.27
C SER A 985 24.62 -27.85 1.78
N ASN A 986 25.80 -27.72 1.18
CA ASN A 986 26.56 -28.88 0.72
C ASN A 986 27.12 -29.72 1.87
N ALA A 987 27.41 -29.11 3.02
CA ALA A 987 27.83 -29.81 4.22
C ALA A 987 26.72 -30.66 4.83
N TYR A 988 25.48 -30.17 4.88
CA TYR A 988 24.32 -30.99 5.28
C TYR A 988 24.22 -32.23 4.40
N ARG A 989 24.23 -32.03 3.08
CA ARG A 989 24.18 -33.12 2.10
C ARG A 989 25.34 -34.11 2.24
N LEU A 990 26.54 -33.60 2.51
CA LEU A 990 27.71 -34.44 2.71
C LEU A 990 27.65 -35.23 4.01
N ARG A 991 27.20 -34.61 5.12
CA ARG A 991 27.00 -35.27 6.42
C ARG A 991 25.99 -36.41 6.31
N GLU A 992 24.88 -36.21 5.60
CA GLU A 992 23.87 -37.25 5.38
C GLU A 992 24.36 -38.37 4.47
N LYS A 993 25.03 -38.04 3.36
CA LYS A 993 25.48 -39.04 2.37
C LYS A 993 26.75 -39.78 2.79
N SER A 994 27.65 -39.14 3.53
CA SER A 994 28.96 -39.69 3.92
C SER A 994 29.45 -39.06 5.24
N GLY A 995 28.89 -39.52 6.36
CA GLY A 995 29.28 -39.05 7.69
C GLY A 995 30.77 -39.24 8.00
N ALA A 996 31.40 -40.30 7.47
CA ALA A 996 32.83 -40.55 7.65
C ALA A 996 33.72 -39.53 6.93
N ASP A 997 33.37 -39.12 5.70
CA ASP A 997 34.11 -38.08 4.99
C ASP A 997 33.91 -36.70 5.61
N TRP A 998 32.69 -36.42 6.07
CA TRP A 998 32.37 -35.18 6.79
C TRP A 998 33.20 -35.06 8.07
N THR A 999 33.21 -36.10 8.90
CA THR A 999 33.96 -36.13 10.17
C THR A 999 35.46 -35.96 9.91
N TRP A 1000 36.02 -36.72 8.97
CA TRP A 1000 37.43 -36.61 8.60
C TRP A 1000 37.80 -35.21 8.07
N PHE A 1001 36.93 -34.60 7.26
CA PHE A 1001 37.16 -33.26 6.72
C PHE A 1001 37.20 -32.18 7.82
N ILE A 1002 36.30 -32.25 8.79
CA ILE A 1002 36.31 -31.31 9.91
C ILE A 1002 37.50 -31.56 10.84
N GLU A 1003 37.84 -32.82 11.11
CA GLU A 1003 39.01 -33.19 11.92
C GLU A 1003 40.32 -32.66 11.32
N ILE A 1004 40.59 -32.91 10.03
CA ILE A 1004 41.83 -32.45 9.39
C ILE A 1004 41.92 -30.92 9.37
N CYS A 1005 40.79 -30.24 9.16
CA CYS A 1005 40.68 -28.80 9.28
C CYS A 1005 41.01 -28.31 10.69
N SER A 1006 40.42 -28.93 11.73
CA SER A 1006 40.65 -28.56 13.13
C SER A 1006 42.12 -28.68 13.56
N GLN A 1007 42.81 -29.72 13.08
CA GLN A 1007 44.20 -30.00 13.39
C GLN A 1007 45.19 -29.07 12.65
N LYS A 1008 44.86 -28.65 11.44
CA LYS A 1008 45.79 -27.91 10.55
C LYS A 1008 45.54 -26.39 10.50
N LEU A 1009 44.35 -25.89 10.84
CA LEU A 1009 44.03 -24.45 10.86
C LEU A 1009 44.62 -23.71 12.09
N SER A 1010 44.79 -22.38 11.98
CA SER A 1010 45.25 -21.55 13.09
C SER A 1010 44.59 -20.17 13.13
N SER A 1011 44.73 -19.45 14.25
CA SER A 1011 44.17 -18.11 14.44
C SER A 1011 44.82 -17.06 13.54
N SER A 1012 46.09 -17.25 13.16
CA SER A 1012 46.83 -16.36 12.26
C SER A 1012 46.82 -16.76 10.78
N ARG A 1013 46.52 -18.02 10.44
CA ARG A 1013 46.62 -18.55 9.06
C ARG A 1013 45.33 -19.27 8.67
N ALA A 1014 44.71 -18.82 7.58
CA ALA A 1014 43.44 -19.33 7.08
C ALA A 1014 43.60 -20.39 5.96
N TYR A 1015 44.70 -21.14 5.97
CA TYR A 1015 45.00 -22.19 5.02
C TYR A 1015 45.48 -23.47 5.75
N LEU A 1016 45.38 -24.61 5.09
CA LEU A 1016 45.86 -25.89 5.57
C LEU A 1016 47.22 -26.22 4.91
N PRO A 1017 48.29 -26.44 5.68
CA PRO A 1017 49.57 -26.91 5.15
C PRO A 1017 49.64 -28.44 5.02
N PHE A 1018 50.03 -28.91 3.84
CA PHE A 1018 50.31 -30.31 3.52
C PHE A 1018 51.80 -30.46 3.19
N ARG A 1019 52.52 -31.27 3.96
CA ARG A 1019 53.98 -31.45 3.81
C ARG A 1019 54.30 -32.48 2.74
N LYS A 1020 55.58 -32.56 2.36
CA LYS A 1020 56.11 -33.61 1.49
C LYS A 1020 55.89 -34.98 2.14
N GLY A 1021 54.96 -35.78 1.61
CA GLY A 1021 54.49 -37.05 2.17
C GLY A 1021 52.97 -37.14 2.37
N ASP A 1022 52.27 -36.00 2.47
CA ASP A 1022 50.82 -35.95 2.71
C ASP A 1022 49.98 -36.05 1.41
N GLU A 1023 50.55 -36.59 0.31
CA GLU A 1023 49.94 -36.54 -1.03
C GLU A 1023 48.55 -37.20 -1.07
N LYS A 1024 48.37 -38.33 -0.34
CA LYS A 1024 47.07 -39.02 -0.22
C LYS A 1024 46.04 -38.22 0.59
N GLU A 1025 46.47 -37.52 1.64
CA GLU A 1025 45.58 -36.68 2.44
C GLU A 1025 45.13 -35.45 1.65
N LEU A 1026 46.05 -34.81 0.93
CA LEU A 1026 45.74 -33.68 0.06
C LEU A 1026 44.72 -34.09 -1.02
N GLN A 1027 44.92 -35.25 -1.63
CA GLN A 1027 43.99 -35.81 -2.62
C GLN A 1027 42.59 -36.02 -2.03
N ARG A 1028 42.49 -36.71 -0.89
CA ARG A 1028 41.22 -36.92 -0.19
C ARG A 1028 40.55 -35.60 0.20
N PHE A 1029 41.33 -34.61 0.65
CA PHE A 1029 40.83 -33.28 0.96
C PHE A 1029 40.19 -32.63 -0.26
N ILE A 1030 40.84 -32.65 -1.42
CA ILE A 1030 40.32 -32.04 -2.65
C ILE A 1030 39.04 -32.74 -3.12
N ASP A 1031 38.99 -34.08 -3.02
CA ASP A 1031 37.82 -34.88 -3.40
C ASP A 1031 36.58 -34.61 -2.56
N ILE A 1032 36.77 -34.21 -1.30
CA ILE A 1032 35.69 -33.77 -0.42
C ILE A 1032 35.40 -32.27 -0.64
N ALA A 1033 36.43 -31.45 -0.74
CA ALA A 1033 36.34 -30.00 -0.94
C ALA A 1033 35.54 -29.63 -2.20
N LYS A 1034 35.68 -30.40 -3.31
CA LYS A 1034 34.90 -30.19 -4.55
C LYS A 1034 33.40 -30.45 -4.38
N LYS A 1035 33.01 -31.26 -3.39
CA LYS A 1035 31.60 -31.50 -3.03
C LYS A 1035 31.04 -30.33 -2.20
N LEU A 1036 31.89 -29.58 -1.51
CA LEU A 1036 31.50 -28.44 -0.68
C LEU A 1036 31.46 -27.11 -1.47
N LEU A 1037 32.48 -26.85 -2.29
CA LEU A 1037 32.55 -25.68 -3.15
C LEU A 1037 33.20 -26.02 -4.51
N PRO A 1038 32.79 -25.37 -5.61
CA PRO A 1038 33.45 -25.53 -6.90
C PRO A 1038 34.96 -25.27 -6.82
N LEU A 1039 35.77 -26.06 -7.55
CA LEU A 1039 37.24 -25.99 -7.51
C LEU A 1039 37.79 -24.57 -7.76
N LYS A 1040 37.13 -23.77 -8.62
CA LYS A 1040 37.45 -22.35 -8.89
C LYS A 1040 37.42 -21.42 -7.66
N ARG A 1041 36.83 -21.85 -6.55
CA ARG A 1041 36.76 -21.10 -5.29
C ARG A 1041 37.90 -21.45 -4.32
N TRP A 1042 38.75 -22.42 -4.65
CA TRP A 1042 39.90 -22.82 -3.85
C TRP A 1042 41.19 -22.19 -4.37
N LEU A 1043 42.11 -21.88 -3.46
CA LEU A 1043 43.46 -21.37 -3.73
C LEU A 1043 44.47 -22.40 -3.24
N MET A 1044 45.48 -22.66 -4.07
CA MET A 1044 46.64 -23.46 -3.73
C MET A 1044 47.92 -22.65 -3.93
N SER A 1045 48.80 -22.63 -2.93
CA SER A 1045 50.10 -21.97 -3.03
C SER A 1045 51.23 -22.87 -2.53
N SER A 1046 52.32 -22.95 -3.29
CA SER A 1046 53.55 -23.66 -2.95
C SER A 1046 54.68 -23.19 -3.89
N ASN A 1047 55.90 -23.70 -3.73
CA ASN A 1047 56.92 -23.56 -4.77
C ASN A 1047 56.50 -24.24 -6.09
N GLU A 1048 57.06 -23.76 -7.21
CA GLU A 1048 56.63 -24.17 -8.56
C GLU A 1048 56.84 -25.66 -8.82
N ALA A 1049 57.94 -26.24 -8.31
CA ALA A 1049 58.24 -27.66 -8.46
C ALA A 1049 57.23 -28.59 -7.76
N LEU A 1050 56.76 -28.24 -6.55
CA LEU A 1050 55.76 -29.02 -5.82
C LEU A 1050 54.35 -28.87 -6.41
N LEU A 1051 54.02 -27.69 -6.94
CA LEU A 1051 52.76 -27.47 -7.66
C LEU A 1051 52.70 -28.35 -8.92
N MET A 1052 53.80 -28.47 -9.66
CA MET A 1052 53.86 -29.28 -10.89
C MET A 1052 53.85 -30.78 -10.61
N LYS A 1053 54.48 -31.25 -9.52
CA LYS A 1053 54.59 -32.68 -9.18
C LYS A 1053 53.25 -33.31 -8.74
N ASN A 1054 52.41 -32.56 -8.03
CA ASN A 1054 51.20 -33.09 -7.40
C ASN A 1054 49.93 -32.93 -8.27
N MET A 1055 50.08 -32.63 -9.56
CA MET A 1055 48.97 -32.47 -10.49
C MET A 1055 48.95 -33.58 -11.54
N SER A 1056 47.95 -34.46 -11.46
CA SER A 1056 47.50 -35.19 -12.64
C SER A 1056 46.79 -34.20 -13.61
N PRO A 1057 46.96 -34.30 -14.94
CA PRO A 1057 46.61 -33.20 -15.85
C PRO A 1057 45.12 -32.85 -15.98
N ASN A 1058 44.17 -33.71 -15.57
CA ASN A 1058 42.74 -33.50 -15.90
C ASN A 1058 41.81 -33.18 -14.71
N ASP A 1059 42.13 -33.53 -13.45
CA ASP A 1059 41.13 -33.48 -12.36
C ASP A 1059 41.13 -32.18 -11.52
N TYR A 1060 42.20 -31.35 -11.60
CA TYR A 1060 42.40 -30.19 -10.71
C TYR A 1060 42.69 -28.86 -11.43
N GLN A 1061 42.41 -28.76 -12.74
CA GLN A 1061 42.76 -27.57 -13.53
C GLN A 1061 42.09 -26.28 -13.03
N ASP A 1062 40.90 -26.38 -12.44
CA ASP A 1062 40.10 -25.23 -12.02
C ASP A 1062 40.51 -24.60 -10.68
N ILE A 1063 41.43 -25.19 -9.90
CA ILE A 1063 41.91 -24.60 -8.64
C ILE A 1063 42.84 -23.41 -8.93
N LYS A 1064 42.65 -22.28 -8.24
CA LYS A 1064 43.51 -21.09 -8.40
C LYS A 1064 44.88 -21.33 -7.78
N ARG A 1065 45.91 -20.74 -8.41
CA ARG A 1065 47.32 -21.03 -8.08
C ARG A 1065 48.10 -19.76 -7.78
N GLN A 1066 49.04 -19.87 -6.85
CA GLN A 1066 50.01 -18.82 -6.54
C GLN A 1066 51.36 -19.45 -6.20
N SER A 1067 52.39 -19.21 -7.02
CA SER A 1067 53.74 -19.68 -6.73
C SER A 1067 54.43 -18.75 -5.73
N ASN A 1068 55.15 -19.34 -4.79
CA ASN A 1068 56.05 -18.63 -3.89
C ASN A 1068 57.18 -19.58 -3.49
N ASP A 1069 58.39 -19.28 -3.95
CA ASP A 1069 59.56 -20.15 -3.80
C ASP A 1069 60.02 -20.33 -2.35
N SER A 1070 59.57 -19.46 -1.43
CA SER A 1070 59.81 -19.59 0.01
C SER A 1070 58.94 -20.63 0.71
N ILE A 1071 58.01 -21.27 0.00
CA ILE A 1071 57.05 -22.22 0.58
C ILE A 1071 57.44 -23.67 0.25
N GLU A 1072 57.77 -24.44 1.29
CA GLU A 1072 58.15 -25.86 1.21
C GLU A 1072 56.98 -26.85 1.39
N ALA A 1073 55.75 -26.36 1.54
CA ALA A 1073 54.54 -27.16 1.78
C ALA A 1073 53.38 -26.68 0.88
N ILE A 1074 52.47 -27.58 0.50
CA ILE A 1074 51.27 -27.16 -0.23
C ILE A 1074 50.29 -26.54 0.75
N HIS A 1075 50.00 -25.26 0.56
CA HIS A 1075 48.94 -24.58 1.27
C HIS A 1075 47.67 -24.61 0.42
N ILE A 1076 46.55 -25.00 1.02
CA ILE A 1076 45.24 -24.95 0.38
C ILE A 1076 44.22 -24.24 1.29
N GLY A 1077 43.32 -23.47 0.69
CA GLY A 1077 42.25 -22.78 1.41
C GLY A 1077 41.27 -22.12 0.45
N ILE A 1078 40.29 -21.40 1.00
CA ILE A 1078 39.29 -20.71 0.19
C ILE A 1078 39.89 -19.41 -0.38
N ALA A 1079 39.71 -19.19 -1.67
CA ALA A 1079 40.25 -18.04 -2.38
C ALA A 1079 39.40 -16.78 -2.13
N SER A 1080 40.04 -15.68 -1.72
CA SER A 1080 39.43 -14.35 -1.63
C SER A 1080 40.31 -13.29 -2.32
N ARG A 1081 39.73 -12.15 -2.67
CA ARG A 1081 40.43 -10.98 -3.25
C ARG A 1081 40.47 -9.87 -2.21
N ASP A 1082 41.63 -9.26 -1.96
CA ASP A 1082 41.69 -8.05 -1.13
C ASP A 1082 41.25 -6.84 -1.98
N PRO A 1083 40.16 -6.13 -1.62
CA PRO A 1083 39.73 -4.94 -2.35
C PRO A 1083 40.72 -3.77 -2.30
N ARG A 1084 41.67 -3.80 -1.36
CA ARG A 1084 42.63 -2.72 -1.09
C ARG A 1084 43.96 -2.90 -1.82
N ASP A 1085 44.20 -4.08 -2.41
CA ASP A 1085 45.45 -4.39 -3.10
C ASP A 1085 45.28 -4.20 -4.62
N GLN A 1086 45.93 -3.18 -5.17
CA GLN A 1086 45.89 -2.87 -6.61
C GLN A 1086 46.55 -3.96 -7.48
N THR A 1087 47.24 -4.94 -6.87
CA THR A 1087 48.00 -5.98 -7.57
C THR A 1087 47.18 -7.21 -8.00
N ASN A 1088 45.87 -7.24 -7.72
CA ASN A 1088 44.98 -8.36 -8.12
C ASN A 1088 45.39 -9.75 -7.56
N LYS A 1089 46.21 -9.79 -6.49
CA LYS A 1089 46.69 -11.03 -5.86
C LYS A 1089 45.58 -11.74 -5.07
N TRP A 1090 45.57 -13.06 -5.15
CA TRP A 1090 44.68 -13.91 -4.36
C TRP A 1090 45.22 -14.09 -2.94
N GLN A 1091 44.32 -14.20 -1.98
CA GLN A 1091 44.64 -14.48 -0.58
C GLN A 1091 43.71 -15.57 -0.01
N TYR A 1092 44.08 -16.08 1.17
CA TYR A 1092 43.29 -17.08 1.89
C TYR A 1092 42.20 -16.45 2.74
N SER A 1093 40.95 -16.83 2.46
CA SER A 1093 39.77 -16.38 3.20
C SER A 1093 39.71 -16.99 4.61
N PRO A 1094 39.36 -16.21 5.65
CA PRO A 1094 39.08 -16.73 6.99
C PRO A 1094 37.81 -17.60 7.06
N LEU A 1095 37.03 -17.70 5.99
CA LEU A 1095 35.76 -18.41 5.92
C LEU A 1095 35.87 -19.87 6.36
N LEU A 1096 36.85 -20.60 5.84
CA LEU A 1096 36.98 -22.03 6.16
C LEU A 1096 37.17 -22.25 7.67
N ARG A 1097 37.90 -21.36 8.33
CA ARG A 1097 38.11 -21.41 9.78
C ARG A 1097 36.86 -21.04 10.56
N PHE A 1098 36.16 -19.98 10.14
CA PHE A 1098 34.87 -19.62 10.73
C PHE A 1098 33.88 -20.77 10.61
N PHE A 1099 33.77 -21.35 9.42
CA PHE A 1099 32.89 -22.48 9.13
C PHE A 1099 33.20 -23.67 10.02
N VAL A 1100 34.46 -24.10 10.09
CA VAL A 1100 34.89 -25.23 10.92
C VAL A 1100 34.63 -24.98 12.40
N HIS A 1101 34.90 -23.77 12.91
CA HIS A 1101 34.55 -23.39 14.28
C HIS A 1101 33.06 -23.63 14.54
N MET A 1102 32.19 -23.07 13.70
CA MET A 1102 30.75 -23.19 13.90
C MET A 1102 30.26 -24.63 13.80
N MET A 1103 30.76 -25.42 12.86
CA MET A 1103 30.36 -26.84 12.72
C MET A 1103 30.78 -27.67 13.91
N LEU A 1104 31.96 -27.44 14.49
CA LEU A 1104 32.38 -28.11 15.72
C LEU A 1104 31.43 -27.79 16.89
N ILE A 1105 30.95 -26.55 17.00
CA ILE A 1105 29.97 -26.18 18.04
C ILE A 1105 28.61 -26.82 17.78
N THR A 1106 28.10 -26.77 16.55
CA THR A 1106 26.70 -27.12 16.25
C THR A 1106 26.45 -28.58 15.90
N ASP A 1107 27.46 -29.35 15.46
CA ASP A 1107 27.32 -30.77 15.13
C ASP A 1107 27.79 -31.65 16.29
N GLU A 1108 26.85 -32.11 17.09
CA GLU A 1108 27.08 -33.00 18.24
C GLU A 1108 27.75 -34.34 17.89
N ARG A 1109 27.69 -34.77 16.62
CA ARG A 1109 28.35 -36.01 16.16
C ARG A 1109 29.86 -35.85 15.99
N LEU A 1110 30.36 -34.61 15.93
CA LEU A 1110 31.78 -34.32 15.81
C LEU A 1110 32.44 -34.40 17.17
N VAL A 1111 33.49 -35.21 17.26
CA VAL A 1111 34.31 -35.34 18.46
C VAL A 1111 35.28 -34.16 18.54
N ILE A 1112 35.22 -33.39 19.63
CA ILE A 1112 36.18 -32.32 19.91
C ILE A 1112 37.27 -32.91 20.80
N ASN A 1113 38.28 -33.52 20.17
CA ASN A 1113 39.40 -34.10 20.91
C ASN A 1113 40.35 -33.00 21.40
N ASP A 1114 40.59 -32.97 22.71
CA ASP A 1114 41.74 -32.28 23.29
C ASP A 1114 43.00 -32.89 22.68
N SER A 1115 43.75 -32.10 21.92
CA SER A 1115 45.07 -32.50 21.46
C SER A 1115 46.07 -32.47 22.63
N GLN A 1116 45.93 -33.42 23.54
CA GLN A 1116 46.95 -33.90 24.46
C GLN A 1116 47.00 -35.43 24.43
N THR A 1117 47.64 -35.94 23.38
CA THR A 1117 48.53 -37.11 23.45
C THR A 1117 49.71 -36.87 22.52
#